data_AF-A0AAU6E9D6-F1
#
_entry.id   AF-A0AAU6E9D6-F1
#
_cell.length_a   1.000
_cell.length_b   1.000
_cell.length_c   1.000
_cell.angle_alpha   90.00
_cell.angle_beta   90.00
_cell.angle_gamma   90.00
#
_symmetry.space_group_name_H-M   'P 1'
#
loop_
_entity.id
_entity.type
_entity.pdbx_description
1 polymer ?
#
loop_
_entity_poly.entity_id
_entity_poly.type
_entity_poly.pdbx_seq_one_letter_code
_entity_poly.pdbx_strand_id
1 'polypeptide(L)'
;MQLSPQAQHLLDLMTGAGKDHGEWPDASQTSAVELGTLIPVAYRVGKQAGGAMKGRFSTEDQAKQRQPLFTPEACADMFDALVERLQTRKWADLCVGIGALVRCPAGAPLERLADPARTLVGFLLRENRLDNPFPLLAAAGLAGLDTEVAARLTERRGPIAVAEVELLLGWDVERRALYAESVQERSYNSSPPLPDVWERLGGLPDCLAFAQATLEAAEARVAAIHAGQIPYQADKAFEDGEKETIGRAVRLALFRDEPWLPELLRRLLRGVSVAPTQARTLPSQGVLFEIARAVEDHPTPEAISALRAAREATRHAGVPKQLDRMLKRIEPALANRMEVAFRLPDGRVRQAVGEHTAVISTEGEVELSWWHGDKRLKSVPAAVRREHADEVKRLRGLAKQVRQQQATLVRALEAGYASESAPPYRRLAGQPLTERLIWEFEISPGVWRSELGLGLPDTPVRLWHPARASLEEVIAWREVVQEKELRQPFKQAFREVYLLTPAEEATEIYSNRFAGHVVDYRKLYALFKQRGWHADYMGPWDGGRSGEARRVLTGGRWRAELHHEYLSYDEGYAVTDQVRFHRLTEGEWHPAPLTEVPRLVFSEAMRDVDLFVAVTSIATDPEWADRGPDRLRDYWRTGSFGPLPPSAEVRRDALSRLIGRTTIAGRCTLTGRFLVVRGDLRTYKIHLGSGNILMEPNDAYLCIVPRGGGDQLFLPFEEDGGMLSIILSKAFLLAADTAITDPSITHQLRN
;
A
#
# COMPACT_ATOMS: atom_id res chain seq x y z
N MET A 1 38.46 -6.83 4.25
CA MET A 1 37.31 -6.63 5.16
C MET A 1 37.48 -7.55 6.34
N GLN A 2 37.24 -7.09 7.57
CA GLN A 2 37.24 -7.97 8.74
C GLN A 2 35.86 -8.63 8.85
N LEU A 3 35.82 -9.96 8.81
CA LEU A 3 34.58 -10.72 8.96
C LEU A 3 34.11 -10.72 10.42
N SER A 4 32.80 -10.75 10.65
CA SER A 4 32.21 -11.06 11.95
C SER A 4 32.67 -12.44 12.43
N PRO A 5 32.67 -12.71 13.75
CA PRO A 5 33.03 -14.02 14.28
C PRO A 5 32.23 -15.17 13.65
N GLN A 6 30.95 -14.94 13.35
CA GLN A 6 30.05 -15.89 12.70
C GLN A 6 30.44 -16.15 11.24
N ALA A 7 30.69 -15.08 10.46
CA ALA A 7 31.13 -15.22 9.08
C ALA A 7 32.53 -15.85 8.98
N GLN A 8 33.44 -15.51 9.91
CA GLN A 8 34.76 -16.13 10.00
C GLN A 8 34.66 -17.63 10.35
N HIS A 9 33.78 -17.99 11.29
CA HIS A 9 33.55 -19.40 11.63
C HIS A 9 33.04 -20.21 10.42
N LEU A 10 32.09 -19.66 9.66
CA LEU A 10 31.60 -20.29 8.42
C LEU A 10 32.71 -20.44 7.38
N LEU A 11 33.54 -19.41 7.20
CA LEU A 11 34.70 -19.45 6.31
C LEU A 11 35.68 -20.54 6.73
N ASP A 12 36.03 -20.61 8.01
CA ASP A 12 36.96 -21.59 8.57
C ASP A 12 36.43 -23.02 8.42
N LEU A 13 35.13 -23.24 8.64
CA LEU A 13 34.49 -24.53 8.40
C LEU A 13 34.56 -24.95 6.93
N MET A 14 34.24 -24.06 5.99
CA MET A 14 34.22 -24.37 4.56
C MET A 14 35.61 -24.55 3.95
N THR A 15 36.62 -23.87 4.49
CA THR A 15 38.03 -23.99 4.06
C THR A 15 38.78 -25.11 4.76
N GLY A 16 38.19 -25.72 5.80
CA GLY A 16 38.82 -26.78 6.60
C GLY A 16 39.80 -26.28 7.66
N ALA A 17 39.87 -24.97 7.91
CA ALA A 17 40.68 -24.37 8.98
C ALA A 17 40.00 -24.47 10.37
N GLY A 18 38.68 -24.65 10.41
CA GLY A 18 37.88 -24.73 11.63
C GLY A 18 37.61 -26.16 12.11
N LYS A 19 37.34 -26.31 13.41
CA LYS A 19 36.87 -27.59 13.99
C LYS A 19 35.36 -27.72 13.82
N ASP A 20 34.88 -28.89 13.36
CA ASP A 20 33.45 -29.22 13.38
C ASP A 20 33.05 -29.59 14.82
N HIS A 21 32.27 -28.72 15.45
CA HIS A 21 31.77 -28.93 16.82
C HIS A 21 30.48 -29.78 16.87
N GLY A 22 30.00 -30.28 15.73
CA GLY A 22 28.79 -31.11 15.65
C GLY A 22 27.51 -30.31 15.41
N GLU A 23 27.43 -29.06 15.87
CA GLU A 23 26.27 -28.17 15.71
C GLU A 23 26.12 -27.64 14.27
N TRP A 24 24.91 -27.20 13.91
CA TRP A 24 24.66 -26.56 12.62
C TRP A 24 25.04 -25.08 12.70
N PRO A 25 25.95 -24.58 11.84
CA PRO A 25 26.42 -23.21 11.95
C PRO A 25 25.31 -22.23 11.54
N ASP A 26 25.12 -21.17 12.32
CA ASP A 26 24.11 -20.15 12.05
C ASP A 26 24.65 -19.05 11.13
N ALA A 27 24.09 -18.95 9.92
CA ALA A 27 24.42 -17.91 8.96
C ALA A 27 23.40 -16.74 8.96
N SER A 28 22.36 -16.78 9.79
CA SER A 28 21.30 -15.77 9.81
C SER A 28 21.79 -14.36 10.20
N GLN A 29 22.85 -14.29 11.01
CA GLN A 29 23.44 -13.04 11.48
C GLN A 29 24.49 -12.45 10.52
N THR A 30 24.85 -13.14 9.44
CA THR A 30 25.80 -12.61 8.45
C THR A 30 25.21 -11.38 7.74
N SER A 31 26.00 -10.35 7.52
CA SER A 31 25.61 -9.20 6.69
C SER A 31 25.50 -9.60 5.21
N ALA A 32 24.85 -8.75 4.40
CA ALA A 32 24.72 -9.01 2.97
C ALA A 32 26.09 -9.10 2.25
N VAL A 33 27.06 -8.27 2.66
CA VAL A 33 28.41 -8.26 2.09
C VAL A 33 29.18 -9.52 2.49
N GLU A 34 29.11 -9.93 3.75
CA GLU A 34 29.73 -11.17 4.22
C GLU A 34 29.12 -12.40 3.52
N LEU A 35 27.80 -12.42 3.34
CA LEU A 35 27.13 -13.49 2.61
C LEU A 35 27.63 -13.56 1.15
N GLY A 36 27.80 -12.42 0.47
CA GLY A 36 28.39 -12.35 -0.86
C GLY A 36 29.84 -12.83 -0.92
N THR A 37 30.64 -12.56 0.12
CA THR A 37 32.00 -13.09 0.26
C THR A 37 32.05 -14.61 0.48
N LEU A 38 31.07 -15.18 1.18
CA LEU A 38 31.04 -16.62 1.50
C LEU A 38 30.52 -17.50 0.35
N ILE A 39 29.66 -16.97 -0.54
CA ILE A 39 29.07 -17.73 -1.65
C ILE A 39 30.12 -18.40 -2.57
N PRO A 40 31.18 -17.72 -3.05
CA PRO A 40 32.22 -18.36 -3.84
C PRO A 40 32.90 -19.52 -3.12
N VAL A 41 33.11 -19.40 -1.81
CA VAL A 41 33.72 -20.44 -0.97
C VAL A 41 32.77 -21.64 -0.85
N ALA A 42 31.49 -21.40 -0.54
CA ALA A 42 30.46 -22.42 -0.49
C ALA A 42 30.35 -23.19 -1.81
N TYR A 43 30.46 -22.49 -2.95
CA TYR A 43 30.42 -23.10 -4.26
C TYR A 43 31.61 -24.05 -4.53
N ARG A 44 32.79 -23.80 -3.94
CA ARG A 44 33.98 -24.66 -4.09
C ARG A 44 33.90 -25.96 -3.30
N VAL A 45 33.15 -25.97 -2.19
CA VAL A 45 33.01 -27.14 -1.30
C VAL A 45 32.52 -28.35 -2.10
N GLY A 46 33.38 -29.38 -2.15
CA GLY A 46 33.12 -30.64 -2.87
C GLY A 46 32.29 -31.64 -2.07
N LYS A 47 32.14 -32.86 -2.62
CA LYS A 47 31.37 -33.95 -1.97
C LYS A 47 32.05 -34.57 -0.72
N GLN A 48 33.14 -34.01 -0.18
CA GLN A 48 33.94 -34.63 0.90
C GLN A 48 33.83 -33.85 2.23
N ALA A 49 33.36 -34.58 3.25
CA ALA A 49 33.52 -34.51 4.71
C ALA A 49 32.97 -33.35 5.58
N GLY A 50 32.01 -33.69 6.45
CA GLY A 50 31.78 -33.07 7.77
C GLY A 50 31.29 -31.62 7.76
N GLY A 51 31.81 -30.82 8.70
CA GLY A 51 31.41 -29.43 8.95
C GLY A 51 31.49 -28.48 7.75
N ALA A 52 32.34 -28.75 6.75
CA ALA A 52 32.41 -27.94 5.53
C ALA A 52 31.10 -27.99 4.73
N MET A 53 30.42 -29.14 4.70
CA MET A 53 29.13 -29.28 4.04
C MET A 53 28.02 -28.52 4.80
N LYS A 54 28.08 -28.53 6.14
CA LYS A 54 27.15 -27.76 6.98
C LYS A 54 27.31 -26.26 6.75
N GLY A 55 28.56 -25.77 6.69
CA GLY A 55 28.87 -24.38 6.37
C GLY A 55 28.37 -23.96 4.99
N ARG A 56 28.59 -24.82 3.97
CA ARG A 56 28.06 -24.62 2.62
C ARG A 56 26.54 -24.48 2.63
N PHE A 57 25.83 -25.47 3.19
CA PHE A 57 24.36 -25.48 3.17
C PHE A 57 23.77 -24.30 3.96
N SER A 58 24.33 -23.97 5.12
CA SER A 58 23.91 -22.79 5.88
C SER A 58 24.06 -21.50 5.07
N THR A 59 25.18 -21.35 4.34
CA THR A 59 25.42 -20.21 3.45
C THR A 59 24.46 -20.19 2.25
N GLU A 60 24.30 -21.31 1.55
CA GLU A 60 23.40 -21.45 0.39
C GLU A 60 21.93 -21.19 0.77
N ASP A 61 21.48 -21.68 1.93
CA ASP A 61 20.12 -21.49 2.41
C ASP A 61 19.82 -20.02 2.73
N GLN A 62 20.78 -19.29 3.32
CA GLN A 62 20.66 -17.85 3.52
C GLN A 62 20.69 -17.09 2.19
N ALA A 63 21.56 -17.47 1.26
CA ALA A 63 21.68 -16.83 -0.05
C ALA A 63 20.38 -16.96 -0.89
N LYS A 64 19.62 -18.04 -0.71
CA LYS A 64 18.32 -18.27 -1.39
C LYS A 64 17.17 -17.44 -0.82
N GLN A 65 17.34 -16.87 0.37
CA GLN A 65 16.28 -16.15 1.08
C GLN A 65 16.56 -14.64 1.19
N ARG A 66 17.79 -14.22 0.91
CA ARG A 66 18.29 -12.86 1.18
C ARG A 66 18.94 -12.26 -0.07
N GLN A 67 19.26 -10.97 -0.03
CA GLN A 67 19.97 -10.26 -1.09
C GLN A 67 21.46 -10.13 -0.73
N PRO A 68 22.34 -11.04 -1.17
CA PRO A 68 23.79 -10.90 -0.95
C PRO A 68 24.35 -9.74 -1.77
N LEU A 69 25.36 -9.07 -1.22
CA LEU A 69 26.12 -8.02 -1.89
C LEU A 69 27.54 -8.50 -2.12
N PHE A 70 28.01 -8.42 -3.37
CA PHE A 70 29.35 -8.82 -3.74
C PHE A 70 30.30 -7.62 -3.66
N THR A 71 31.55 -7.91 -3.31
CA THR A 71 32.68 -7.01 -3.51
C THR A 71 33.30 -7.31 -4.88
N PRO A 72 34.11 -6.40 -5.45
CA PRO A 72 34.84 -6.69 -6.69
C PRO A 72 35.66 -7.99 -6.60
N GLU A 73 36.30 -8.22 -5.45
CA GLU A 73 37.06 -9.44 -5.17
C GLU A 73 36.16 -10.68 -5.14
N ALA A 74 35.01 -10.61 -4.45
CA ALA A 74 34.07 -11.73 -4.40
C ALA A 74 33.47 -12.05 -5.78
N CYS A 75 33.28 -11.06 -6.67
CA CYS A 75 32.89 -11.30 -8.05
C CYS A 75 33.96 -12.10 -8.81
N ALA A 76 35.23 -11.71 -8.70
CA ALA A 76 36.34 -12.44 -9.31
C ALA A 76 36.44 -13.86 -8.75
N ASP A 77 36.39 -13.99 -7.43
CA ASP A 77 36.43 -15.29 -6.75
C ASP A 77 35.27 -16.19 -7.15
N MET A 78 34.09 -15.64 -7.44
CA MET A 78 32.94 -16.40 -7.92
C MET A 78 33.20 -16.98 -9.32
N PHE A 79 33.74 -16.19 -10.24
CA PHE A 79 34.07 -16.66 -11.58
C PHE A 79 35.17 -17.72 -11.55
N ASP A 80 36.18 -17.55 -10.70
CA ASP A 80 37.21 -18.56 -10.47
C ASP A 80 36.58 -19.84 -9.89
N ALA A 81 35.66 -19.73 -8.93
CA ALA A 81 34.95 -20.88 -8.37
C ALA A 81 34.09 -21.63 -9.40
N LEU A 82 33.52 -20.92 -10.40
CA LEU A 82 32.77 -21.51 -11.51
C LEU A 82 33.69 -22.31 -12.46
N VAL A 83 34.90 -21.82 -12.70
CA VAL A 83 35.92 -22.49 -13.54
C VAL A 83 36.54 -23.67 -12.80
N GLU A 84 36.78 -23.52 -11.51
CA GLU A 84 37.30 -24.57 -10.65
C GLU A 84 36.42 -25.82 -10.72
N ARG A 85 37.04 -26.96 -11.01
CA ARG A 85 36.36 -28.26 -11.09
C ARG A 85 35.31 -28.34 -12.21
N LEU A 86 35.22 -27.37 -13.13
CA LEU A 86 34.28 -27.35 -14.26
C LEU A 86 34.28 -28.67 -15.05
N GLN A 87 35.47 -29.15 -15.40
CA GLN A 87 35.66 -30.43 -16.13
C GLN A 87 35.14 -31.64 -15.35
N THR A 88 35.22 -31.60 -14.02
CA THR A 88 34.75 -32.71 -13.16
C THR A 88 33.26 -32.62 -12.86
N ARG A 89 32.70 -31.40 -12.75
CA ARG A 89 31.27 -31.16 -12.48
C ARG A 89 30.43 -31.33 -13.74
N LYS A 90 30.99 -31.01 -14.91
CA LYS A 90 30.33 -30.98 -16.23
C LYS A 90 29.17 -29.98 -16.35
N TRP A 91 29.12 -28.97 -15.47
CA TRP A 91 28.16 -27.86 -15.51
C TRP A 91 28.72 -26.66 -14.74
N ALA A 92 28.17 -25.47 -15.01
CA ALA A 92 28.46 -24.22 -14.30
C ALA A 92 27.18 -23.43 -14.04
N ASP A 93 27.08 -22.81 -12.87
CA ASP A 93 25.97 -21.93 -12.52
C ASP A 93 26.21 -20.49 -13.00
N LEU A 94 25.99 -20.25 -14.30
CA LEU A 94 26.13 -18.89 -14.84
C LEU A 94 25.15 -17.90 -14.22
N CYS A 95 23.98 -18.35 -13.75
CA CYS A 95 23.01 -17.48 -13.09
C CYS A 95 23.60 -16.84 -11.83
N VAL A 96 24.30 -17.61 -11.00
CA VAL A 96 24.98 -17.08 -9.81
C VAL A 96 26.15 -16.15 -10.17
N GLY A 97 26.96 -16.52 -11.16
CA GLY A 97 28.11 -15.70 -11.60
C GLY A 97 27.70 -14.36 -12.20
N ILE A 98 26.78 -14.37 -13.17
CA ILE A 98 26.26 -13.15 -13.80
C ILE A 98 25.44 -12.33 -12.80
N GLY A 99 24.66 -12.97 -11.93
CA GLY A 99 23.90 -12.30 -10.88
C GLY A 99 24.77 -11.59 -9.84
N ALA A 100 26.02 -12.00 -9.64
CA ALA A 100 26.97 -11.31 -8.78
C ALA A 100 27.34 -9.92 -9.32
N LEU A 101 27.37 -9.73 -10.65
CA LEU A 101 27.77 -8.46 -11.27
C LEU A 101 26.82 -7.33 -10.87
N VAL A 102 25.52 -7.56 -10.96
CA VAL A 102 24.50 -6.56 -10.61
C VAL A 102 24.26 -6.42 -9.10
N ARG A 103 24.86 -7.31 -8.31
CA ARG A 103 24.87 -7.29 -6.84
C ARG A 103 26.18 -6.75 -6.29
N CYS A 104 27.04 -6.14 -7.11
CA CYS A 104 28.28 -5.48 -6.71
C CYS A 104 28.12 -3.94 -6.71
N PRO A 105 27.87 -3.29 -5.55
CA PRO A 105 27.66 -1.84 -5.50
C PRO A 105 28.87 -1.02 -5.95
N ALA A 106 30.08 -1.57 -5.78
CA ALA A 106 31.32 -0.93 -6.19
C ALA A 106 31.69 -1.15 -7.67
N GLY A 107 30.85 -1.90 -8.41
CA GLY A 107 31.14 -2.34 -9.78
C GLY A 107 31.98 -3.62 -9.81
N ALA A 108 31.67 -4.53 -10.74
CA ALA A 108 32.44 -5.75 -10.90
C ALA A 108 33.73 -5.49 -11.71
N PRO A 109 34.86 -6.19 -11.43
CA PRO A 109 36.12 -5.94 -12.11
C PRO A 109 36.14 -6.64 -13.49
N LEU A 110 35.37 -6.13 -14.46
CA LEU A 110 35.04 -6.82 -15.72
C LEU A 110 36.28 -7.36 -16.47
N GLU A 111 37.39 -6.62 -16.48
CA GLU A 111 38.66 -7.05 -17.12
C GLU A 111 39.21 -8.34 -16.50
N ARG A 112 39.15 -8.49 -15.17
CA ARG A 112 39.60 -9.69 -14.45
C ARG A 112 38.69 -10.90 -14.71
N LEU A 113 37.45 -10.67 -15.13
CA LEU A 113 36.48 -11.73 -15.38
C LEU A 113 36.56 -12.30 -16.80
N ALA A 114 37.28 -11.64 -17.71
CA ALA A 114 37.30 -11.99 -19.14
C ALA A 114 37.83 -13.42 -19.40
N ASP A 115 38.96 -13.80 -18.78
CA ASP A 115 39.57 -15.12 -18.99
C ASP A 115 38.76 -16.26 -18.36
N PRO A 116 38.29 -16.15 -17.09
CA PRO A 116 37.33 -17.11 -16.55
C PRO A 116 36.06 -17.24 -17.38
N ALA A 117 35.48 -16.12 -17.84
CA ALA A 117 34.29 -16.12 -18.69
C ALA A 117 34.53 -16.86 -20.01
N ARG A 118 35.68 -16.64 -20.67
CA ARG A 118 36.04 -17.36 -21.91
C ARG A 118 36.14 -18.86 -21.70
N THR A 119 36.68 -19.29 -20.56
CA THR A 119 36.75 -20.70 -20.19
C THR A 119 35.36 -21.31 -20.00
N LEU A 120 34.46 -20.60 -19.31
CA LEU A 120 33.08 -21.03 -19.06
C LEU A 120 32.26 -21.09 -20.34
N VAL A 121 32.24 -20.02 -21.13
CA VAL A 121 31.49 -19.94 -22.40
C VAL A 121 31.98 -21.00 -23.37
N GLY A 122 33.29 -21.14 -23.55
CA GLY A 122 33.88 -22.15 -24.43
C GLY A 122 33.53 -23.58 -24.00
N PHE A 123 33.45 -23.86 -22.69
CA PHE A 123 32.98 -25.16 -22.20
C PHE A 123 31.50 -25.40 -22.53
N LEU A 124 30.63 -24.43 -22.25
CA LEU A 124 29.19 -24.57 -22.46
C LEU A 124 28.82 -24.73 -23.93
N LEU A 125 29.51 -24.01 -24.83
CA LEU A 125 29.32 -24.16 -26.27
C LEU A 125 29.72 -25.54 -26.78
N ARG A 126 30.85 -26.09 -26.30
CA ARG A 126 31.31 -27.44 -26.67
C ARG A 126 30.34 -28.53 -26.19
N GLU A 127 29.81 -28.38 -24.98
CA GLU A 127 28.85 -29.33 -24.40
C GLU A 127 27.40 -29.08 -24.88
N ASN A 128 27.18 -28.12 -25.79
CA ASN A 128 25.87 -27.73 -26.30
C ASN A 128 24.85 -27.39 -25.18
N ARG A 129 25.32 -26.67 -24.15
CA ARG A 129 24.52 -26.25 -22.98
C ARG A 129 24.01 -24.82 -23.16
N LEU A 130 22.81 -24.69 -23.71
CA LEU A 130 22.17 -23.41 -24.02
C LEU A 130 20.98 -23.09 -23.12
N ASP A 131 20.83 -23.82 -22.01
CA ASP A 131 19.66 -23.78 -21.12
C ASP A 131 19.46 -22.39 -20.48
N ASN A 132 20.52 -21.58 -20.33
CA ASN A 132 20.46 -20.24 -19.74
C ASN A 132 20.92 -19.18 -20.77
N PRO A 133 20.08 -18.82 -21.76
CA PRO A 133 20.50 -18.04 -22.92
C PRO A 133 21.00 -16.64 -22.55
N PHE A 134 20.34 -15.95 -21.61
CA PHE A 134 20.68 -14.57 -21.25
C PHE A 134 21.90 -14.47 -20.32
N PRO A 135 22.06 -15.32 -19.28
CA PRO A 135 23.33 -15.42 -18.57
C PRO A 135 24.50 -15.82 -19.48
N LEU A 136 24.26 -16.72 -20.45
CA LEU A 136 25.28 -17.10 -21.43
C LEU A 136 25.67 -15.93 -22.33
N LEU A 137 24.71 -15.12 -22.79
CA LEU A 137 24.97 -13.92 -23.60
C LEU A 137 25.70 -12.81 -22.81
N ALA A 138 25.41 -12.65 -21.52
CA ALA A 138 26.15 -11.74 -20.66
C ALA A 138 27.61 -12.22 -20.44
N ALA A 139 27.81 -13.51 -20.20
CA ALA A 139 29.14 -14.13 -20.11
C ALA A 139 29.92 -14.04 -21.44
N ALA A 140 29.22 -14.12 -22.58
CA ALA A 140 29.82 -13.96 -23.90
C ALA A 140 30.44 -12.56 -24.07
N GLY A 141 29.74 -11.51 -23.60
CA GLY A 141 30.24 -10.14 -23.63
C GLY A 141 31.50 -9.94 -22.78
N LEU A 142 31.61 -10.64 -21.64
CA LEU A 142 32.87 -10.67 -20.85
C LEU A 142 34.00 -11.39 -21.60
N ALA A 143 33.66 -12.50 -22.26
CA ALA A 143 34.63 -13.37 -22.94
C ALA A 143 35.13 -12.81 -24.29
N GLY A 144 34.39 -11.86 -24.89
CA GLY A 144 34.55 -11.44 -26.28
C GLY A 144 34.09 -12.50 -27.29
N LEU A 145 33.03 -13.24 -26.97
CA LEU A 145 32.48 -14.36 -27.78
C LEU A 145 31.02 -14.12 -28.19
N ASP A 146 30.62 -12.86 -28.32
CA ASP A 146 29.26 -12.43 -28.68
C ASP A 146 28.74 -13.10 -29.94
N THR A 147 29.54 -13.09 -31.01
CA THR A 147 29.15 -13.59 -32.33
C THR A 147 28.88 -15.10 -32.31
N GLU A 148 29.76 -15.87 -31.67
CA GLU A 148 29.63 -17.32 -31.57
C GLU A 148 28.42 -17.73 -30.74
N VAL A 149 28.19 -17.06 -29.60
CA VAL A 149 27.04 -17.36 -28.74
C VAL A 149 25.74 -16.94 -29.41
N ALA A 150 25.68 -15.74 -30.00
CA ALA A 150 24.49 -15.25 -30.68
C ALA A 150 24.07 -16.18 -31.82
N ALA A 151 25.00 -16.60 -32.67
CA ALA A 151 24.72 -17.52 -33.77
C ALA A 151 24.09 -18.85 -33.30
N ARG A 152 24.51 -19.35 -32.13
CA ARG A 152 23.98 -20.59 -31.55
C ARG A 152 22.62 -20.40 -30.89
N LEU A 153 22.39 -19.23 -30.29
CA LEU A 153 21.09 -18.90 -29.67
C LEU A 153 20.00 -18.63 -30.71
N THR A 154 20.34 -18.06 -31.87
CA THR A 154 19.38 -17.65 -32.90
C THR A 154 19.04 -18.75 -33.92
N GLU A 155 19.85 -19.81 -34.04
CA GLU A 155 19.72 -20.88 -35.06
C GLU A 155 18.32 -21.49 -35.18
N ARG A 156 17.56 -21.56 -34.08
CA ARG A 156 16.22 -22.19 -34.01
C ARG A 156 15.18 -21.31 -33.32
N ARG A 157 15.31 -19.99 -33.46
CA ARG A 157 14.40 -19.00 -32.87
C ARG A 157 13.67 -18.22 -33.96
N GLY A 158 12.37 -18.03 -33.76
CA GLY A 158 11.57 -17.11 -34.56
C GLY A 158 12.05 -15.65 -34.44
N PRO A 159 11.69 -14.79 -35.40
CA PRO A 159 12.27 -13.46 -35.55
C PRO A 159 12.06 -12.53 -34.34
N ILE A 160 10.95 -12.70 -33.59
CA ILE A 160 10.74 -11.91 -32.36
C ILE A 160 11.79 -12.25 -31.30
N ALA A 161 12.09 -13.53 -31.12
CA ALA A 161 13.08 -13.99 -30.16
C ALA A 161 14.53 -13.74 -30.62
N VAL A 162 14.76 -13.64 -31.94
CA VAL A 162 16.05 -13.20 -32.50
C VAL A 162 16.28 -11.71 -32.23
N ALA A 163 15.27 -10.87 -32.46
CA ALA A 163 15.36 -9.43 -32.18
C ALA A 163 15.67 -9.12 -30.71
N GLU A 164 15.20 -9.97 -29.78
CA GLU A 164 15.55 -9.87 -28.36
C GLU A 164 17.06 -10.08 -28.12
N VAL A 165 17.67 -11.06 -28.79
CA VAL A 165 19.12 -11.30 -28.71
C VAL A 165 19.89 -10.12 -29.32
N GLU A 166 19.44 -9.59 -30.45
CA GLU A 166 20.05 -8.44 -31.13
C GLU A 166 20.01 -7.16 -30.28
N LEU A 167 18.90 -6.90 -29.58
CA LEU A 167 18.80 -5.80 -28.61
C LEU A 167 19.91 -5.91 -27.56
N LEU A 168 20.04 -7.10 -26.96
CA LEU A 168 21.00 -7.33 -25.88
C LEU A 168 22.44 -7.25 -26.36
N LEU A 169 22.73 -7.64 -27.61
CA LEU A 169 24.06 -7.46 -28.20
C LEU A 169 24.47 -5.99 -28.29
N GLY A 170 23.52 -5.07 -28.44
CA GLY A 170 23.76 -3.63 -28.40
C GLY A 170 24.08 -3.06 -27.01
N TRP A 171 23.95 -3.85 -25.94
CA TRP A 171 24.17 -3.41 -24.56
C TRP A 171 25.52 -3.83 -24.01
N ASP A 172 25.98 -3.08 -23.01
CA ASP A 172 27.10 -3.47 -22.14
C ASP A 172 26.77 -4.72 -21.30
N VAL A 173 27.81 -5.33 -20.73
CA VAL A 173 27.69 -6.57 -19.93
C VAL A 173 26.78 -6.37 -18.71
N GLU A 174 26.83 -5.21 -18.06
CA GLU A 174 26.08 -4.95 -16.83
C GLU A 174 24.58 -4.88 -17.10
N ARG A 175 24.16 -4.24 -18.19
CA ARG A 175 22.76 -4.21 -18.65
C ARG A 175 22.27 -5.59 -19.09
N ARG A 176 23.12 -6.38 -19.76
CA ARG A 176 22.78 -7.78 -20.10
C ARG A 176 22.62 -8.64 -18.85
N ALA A 177 23.48 -8.45 -17.85
CA ALA A 177 23.37 -9.13 -16.56
C ALA A 177 22.08 -8.74 -15.83
N LEU A 178 21.72 -7.44 -15.85
CA LEU A 178 20.45 -6.96 -15.31
C LEU A 178 19.25 -7.55 -16.05
N TYR A 179 19.32 -7.68 -17.37
CA TYR A 179 18.27 -8.33 -18.15
C TYR A 179 18.12 -9.81 -17.77
N ALA A 180 19.23 -10.54 -17.71
CA ALA A 180 19.24 -11.94 -17.31
C ALA A 180 18.60 -12.17 -15.93
N GLU A 181 18.76 -11.23 -15.01
CA GLU A 181 18.12 -11.25 -13.69
C GLU A 181 16.59 -11.11 -13.72
N SER A 182 16.03 -10.45 -14.73
CA SER A 182 14.57 -10.33 -14.90
C SER A 182 13.93 -11.59 -15.49
N VAL A 183 14.72 -12.41 -16.19
CA VAL A 183 14.25 -13.57 -16.95
C VAL A 183 14.52 -14.90 -16.25
N GLN A 184 15.12 -14.88 -15.05
CA GLN A 184 15.68 -16.05 -14.36
C GLN A 184 14.89 -17.36 -14.53
N GLU A 185 15.45 -18.27 -15.33
CA GLU A 185 15.26 -19.72 -15.17
C GLU A 185 16.15 -20.17 -14.01
N ARG A 186 15.60 -20.12 -12.79
CA ARG A 186 16.39 -20.21 -11.55
C ARG A 186 17.16 -21.52 -11.45
N SER A 187 18.46 -21.41 -11.16
CA SER A 187 19.22 -22.54 -10.64
C SER A 187 18.85 -22.78 -9.17
N TYR A 188 19.13 -23.97 -8.66
CA TYR A 188 18.86 -24.33 -7.26
C TYR A 188 19.55 -23.38 -6.25
N ASN A 189 20.60 -22.67 -6.67
CA ASN A 189 21.43 -21.80 -5.83
C ASN A 189 21.27 -20.30 -6.13
N SER A 190 20.35 -19.91 -7.03
CA SER A 190 20.10 -18.50 -7.30
C SER A 190 19.50 -17.78 -6.08
N SER A 191 20.01 -16.57 -5.80
CA SER A 191 19.37 -15.64 -4.86
C SER A 191 18.01 -15.16 -5.39
N PRO A 192 17.12 -14.64 -4.51
CA PRO A 192 15.89 -14.01 -4.96
C PRO A 192 16.16 -12.91 -5.99
N PRO A 193 15.24 -12.68 -6.95
CA PRO A 193 15.36 -11.60 -7.93
C PRO A 193 15.60 -10.26 -7.23
N LEU A 194 16.36 -9.39 -7.90
CA LEU A 194 16.56 -8.03 -7.41
C LEU A 194 15.20 -7.33 -7.23
N PRO A 195 14.91 -6.75 -6.05
CA PRO A 195 13.61 -6.11 -5.79
C PRO A 195 13.31 -4.94 -6.74
N ASP A 196 14.36 -4.31 -7.27
CA ASP A 196 14.33 -3.14 -8.15
C ASP A 196 14.58 -3.47 -9.63
N VAL A 197 14.66 -4.75 -10.01
CA VAL A 197 15.02 -5.17 -11.38
C VAL A 197 14.12 -4.54 -12.45
N TRP A 198 12.81 -4.52 -12.21
CA TRP A 198 11.83 -3.95 -13.13
C TRP A 198 11.89 -2.42 -13.16
N GLU A 199 12.18 -1.77 -12.03
CA GLU A 199 12.39 -0.32 -11.95
C GLU A 199 13.61 0.09 -12.79
N ARG A 200 14.72 -0.65 -12.67
CA ARG A 200 15.93 -0.41 -13.44
C ARG A 200 15.74 -0.68 -14.93
N LEU A 201 15.12 -1.81 -15.32
CA LEU A 201 14.86 -2.13 -16.72
C LEU A 201 13.85 -1.17 -17.36
N GLY A 202 12.82 -0.80 -16.62
CA GLY A 202 11.80 0.15 -17.08
C GLY A 202 12.30 1.60 -17.19
N GLY A 203 13.46 1.91 -16.61
CA GLY A 203 14.18 3.16 -16.81
C GLY A 203 15.02 3.21 -18.10
N LEU A 204 15.17 2.10 -18.82
CA LEU A 204 15.92 2.03 -20.08
C LEU A 204 14.99 2.26 -21.28
N PRO A 205 15.16 3.34 -22.07
CA PRO A 205 14.29 3.64 -23.22
C PRO A 205 14.24 2.51 -24.26
N ASP A 206 15.38 1.88 -24.52
CA ASP A 206 15.50 0.81 -25.53
C ASP A 206 14.65 -0.41 -25.17
N CYS A 207 14.50 -0.73 -23.87
CA CYS A 207 13.63 -1.83 -23.40
C CYS A 207 12.16 -1.57 -23.73
N LEU A 208 11.70 -0.33 -23.53
CA LEU A 208 10.30 0.04 -23.77
C LEU A 208 9.99 0.09 -25.25
N ALA A 209 10.90 0.68 -26.05
CA ALA A 209 10.79 0.68 -27.50
C ALA A 209 10.74 -0.75 -28.05
N PHE A 210 11.61 -1.64 -27.55
CA PHE A 210 11.60 -3.05 -27.93
C PHE A 210 10.30 -3.77 -27.52
N ALA A 211 9.80 -3.51 -26.31
CA ALA A 211 8.55 -4.10 -25.86
C ALA A 211 7.37 -3.69 -26.75
N GLN A 212 7.27 -2.40 -27.09
CA GLN A 212 6.24 -1.93 -28.02
C GLN A 212 6.36 -2.59 -29.40
N ALA A 213 7.55 -2.57 -30.00
CA ALA A 213 7.80 -3.17 -31.32
C ALA A 213 7.51 -4.68 -31.35
N THR A 214 7.85 -5.40 -30.28
CA THR A 214 7.55 -6.83 -30.10
C THR A 214 6.06 -7.10 -30.14
N LEU A 215 5.28 -6.30 -29.41
CA LEU A 215 3.84 -6.47 -29.30
C LEU A 215 3.12 -6.06 -30.60
N GLU A 216 3.58 -5.02 -31.27
CA GLU A 216 3.11 -4.62 -32.60
C GLU A 216 3.39 -5.71 -33.64
N ALA A 217 4.60 -6.30 -33.65
CA ALA A 217 4.95 -7.40 -34.53
C ALA A 217 4.09 -8.65 -34.27
N ALA A 218 3.82 -8.96 -33.00
CA ALA A 218 2.95 -10.07 -32.63
C ALA A 218 1.50 -9.84 -33.08
N GLU A 219 0.96 -8.64 -32.87
CA GLU A 219 -0.39 -8.28 -33.30
C GLU A 219 -0.52 -8.32 -34.83
N ALA A 220 0.46 -7.77 -35.56
CA ALA A 220 0.50 -7.80 -37.02
C ALA A 220 0.54 -9.23 -37.57
N ARG A 221 1.33 -10.13 -36.95
CA ARG A 221 1.37 -11.55 -37.37
C ARG A 221 0.02 -12.23 -37.19
N VAL A 222 -0.63 -12.00 -36.04
CA VAL A 222 -1.95 -12.58 -35.77
C VAL A 222 -3.00 -11.99 -36.71
N ALA A 223 -2.95 -10.69 -37.00
CA ALA A 223 -3.80 -10.05 -37.99
C ALA A 223 -3.61 -10.66 -39.39
N ALA A 224 -2.36 -10.94 -39.80
CA ALA A 224 -2.05 -11.60 -41.07
C ALA A 224 -2.60 -13.04 -41.15
N ILE A 225 -2.60 -13.78 -40.04
CA ILE A 225 -3.25 -15.10 -39.94
C ILE A 225 -4.77 -14.96 -40.16
N HIS A 226 -5.40 -13.97 -39.52
CA HIS A 226 -6.83 -13.71 -39.67
C HIS A 226 -7.22 -13.20 -41.07
N ALA A 227 -6.33 -12.46 -41.72
CA ALA A 227 -6.47 -12.03 -43.11
C ALA A 227 -6.19 -13.14 -44.14
N GLY A 228 -5.76 -14.33 -43.71
CA GLY A 228 -5.42 -15.46 -44.59
C GLY A 228 -4.08 -15.29 -45.33
N GLN A 229 -3.27 -14.30 -44.97
CA GLN A 229 -1.93 -14.08 -45.54
C GLN A 229 -0.90 -15.08 -44.98
N ILE A 230 -1.09 -15.49 -43.72
CA ILE A 230 -0.32 -16.57 -43.10
C ILE A 230 -1.27 -17.75 -42.88
N PRO A 231 -0.92 -18.98 -43.33
CA PRO A 231 -1.77 -20.15 -43.13
C PRO A 231 -2.03 -20.42 -41.64
N TYR A 232 -3.32 -20.56 -41.29
CA TYR A 232 -3.70 -20.90 -39.92
C TYR A 232 -3.29 -22.34 -39.56
N GLN A 233 -2.52 -22.46 -38.49
CA GLN A 233 -2.23 -23.72 -37.82
C GLN A 233 -2.56 -23.59 -36.33
N ALA A 234 -3.30 -24.56 -35.80
CA ALA A 234 -3.75 -24.53 -34.41
C ALA A 234 -2.56 -24.49 -33.44
N ASP A 235 -2.54 -23.47 -32.58
CA ASP A 235 -1.51 -23.24 -31.55
C ASP A 235 -0.06 -23.13 -32.08
N LYS A 236 0.09 -22.69 -33.33
CA LYS A 236 1.39 -22.57 -34.03
C LYS A 236 1.68 -21.17 -34.57
N ALA A 237 0.98 -20.13 -34.10
CA ALA A 237 1.25 -18.75 -34.53
C ALA A 237 2.63 -18.22 -34.09
N PHE A 238 3.19 -18.81 -33.03
CA PHE A 238 4.46 -18.41 -32.43
C PHE A 238 5.23 -19.64 -31.93
N GLU A 239 6.56 -19.57 -31.97
CA GLU A 239 7.46 -20.53 -31.35
C GLU A 239 7.59 -20.29 -29.84
N ASP A 240 8.20 -21.24 -29.10
CA ASP A 240 8.28 -21.16 -27.63
C ASP A 240 9.08 -19.93 -27.15
N GLY A 241 10.25 -19.67 -27.75
CA GLY A 241 11.02 -18.46 -27.42
C GLY A 241 10.29 -17.15 -27.75
N GLU A 242 9.47 -17.12 -28.80
CA GLU A 242 8.68 -15.94 -29.15
C GLU A 242 7.55 -15.70 -28.14
N LYS A 243 6.87 -16.77 -27.68
CA LYS A 243 5.81 -16.66 -26.65
C LYS A 243 6.36 -16.04 -25.38
N GLU A 244 7.51 -16.51 -24.92
CA GLU A 244 8.15 -15.98 -23.71
C GLU A 244 8.62 -14.53 -23.89
N THR A 245 9.16 -14.19 -25.07
CA THR A 245 9.57 -12.81 -25.40
C THR A 245 8.37 -11.86 -25.36
N ILE A 246 7.23 -12.27 -25.95
CA ILE A 246 5.98 -11.52 -25.90
C ILE A 246 5.49 -11.37 -24.44
N GLY A 247 5.55 -12.44 -23.65
CA GLY A 247 5.22 -12.40 -22.23
C GLY A 247 6.05 -11.39 -21.44
N ARG A 248 7.38 -11.36 -21.67
CA ARG A 248 8.29 -10.37 -21.07
C ARG A 248 7.98 -8.94 -21.50
N ALA A 249 7.73 -8.72 -22.79
CA ALA A 249 7.34 -7.41 -23.32
C ALA A 249 6.05 -6.90 -22.68
N VAL A 250 5.01 -7.75 -22.56
CA VAL A 250 3.77 -7.40 -21.85
C VAL A 250 4.03 -7.10 -20.38
N ARG A 251 4.83 -7.93 -19.68
CA ARG A 251 5.15 -7.72 -18.27
C ARG A 251 5.82 -6.36 -18.03
N LEU A 252 6.80 -6.00 -18.84
CA LEU A 252 7.47 -4.70 -18.74
C LEU A 252 6.51 -3.55 -19.01
N ALA A 253 5.69 -3.64 -20.06
CA ALA A 253 4.72 -2.60 -20.40
C ALA A 253 3.63 -2.44 -19.32
N LEU A 254 3.17 -3.54 -18.69
CA LEU A 254 2.24 -3.51 -17.56
C LEU A 254 2.88 -2.92 -16.29
N PHE A 255 4.16 -3.23 -16.04
CA PHE A 255 4.91 -2.66 -14.94
C PHE A 255 5.04 -1.14 -15.08
N ARG A 256 5.37 -0.66 -16.28
CA ARG A 256 5.51 0.77 -16.60
C ARG A 256 4.21 1.48 -16.88
N ASP A 257 3.14 0.71 -17.09
CA ASP A 257 1.80 1.22 -17.28
C ASP A 257 1.63 2.05 -18.55
N GLU A 258 2.18 1.51 -19.63
CA GLU A 258 2.32 2.23 -20.88
C GLU A 258 0.95 2.54 -21.52
N PRO A 259 0.69 3.79 -21.93
CA PRO A 259 -0.63 4.22 -22.40
C PRO A 259 -1.05 3.58 -23.73
N TRP A 260 -0.10 3.10 -24.53
CA TRP A 260 -0.36 2.41 -25.80
C TRP A 260 -0.76 0.94 -25.60
N LEU A 261 -0.49 0.36 -24.42
CA LEU A 261 -0.65 -1.07 -24.17
C LEU A 261 -2.11 -1.55 -24.19
N PRO A 262 -3.10 -0.88 -23.55
CA PRO A 262 -4.45 -1.42 -23.41
C PRO A 262 -5.10 -1.79 -24.75
N GLU A 263 -5.01 -0.90 -25.73
CA GLU A 263 -5.63 -1.11 -27.05
C GLU A 263 -4.90 -2.18 -27.86
N LEU A 264 -3.57 -2.20 -27.82
CA LEU A 264 -2.77 -3.24 -28.45
C LEU A 264 -3.07 -4.61 -27.83
N LEU A 265 -3.03 -4.70 -26.51
CA LEU A 265 -3.26 -5.94 -25.77
C LEU A 265 -4.66 -6.50 -26.03
N ARG A 266 -5.68 -5.64 -26.13
CA ARG A 266 -7.06 -6.01 -26.48
C ARG A 266 -7.13 -6.64 -27.87
N ARG A 267 -6.46 -6.05 -28.87
CA ARG A 267 -6.42 -6.59 -30.24
C ARG A 267 -5.68 -7.92 -30.30
N LEU A 268 -4.50 -7.98 -29.69
CA LEU A 268 -3.66 -9.18 -29.63
C LEU A 268 -4.41 -10.34 -28.94
N LEU A 269 -4.96 -10.12 -27.74
CA LEU A 269 -5.71 -11.13 -26.99
C LEU A 269 -6.91 -11.65 -27.79
N ARG A 270 -7.68 -10.76 -28.43
CA ARG A 270 -8.79 -11.19 -29.30
C ARG A 270 -8.30 -12.08 -30.44
N GLY A 271 -7.23 -11.67 -31.11
CA GLY A 271 -6.67 -12.38 -32.26
C GLY A 271 -6.13 -13.76 -31.88
N VAL A 272 -5.42 -13.89 -30.76
CA VAL A 272 -4.83 -15.17 -30.34
C VAL A 272 -5.84 -16.13 -29.72
N SER A 273 -7.02 -15.65 -29.30
CA SER A 273 -8.02 -16.42 -28.53
C SER A 273 -9.10 -17.09 -29.38
N VAL A 274 -9.19 -16.76 -30.67
CA VAL A 274 -10.22 -17.26 -31.59
C VAL A 274 -9.59 -17.63 -32.93
N ALA A 275 -9.86 -18.84 -33.43
CA ALA A 275 -9.45 -19.24 -34.77
C ALA A 275 -10.12 -18.35 -35.85
N PRO A 276 -9.44 -18.08 -36.98
CA PRO A 276 -10.05 -17.39 -38.12
C PRO A 276 -11.15 -18.22 -38.82
N THR A 277 -11.27 -19.50 -38.46
CA THR A 277 -12.26 -20.44 -38.99
C THR A 277 -13.31 -20.79 -37.94
N GLN A 278 -14.24 -21.70 -38.26
CA GLN A 278 -15.20 -22.26 -37.29
C GLN A 278 -14.57 -23.30 -36.34
N ALA A 279 -13.25 -23.55 -36.44
CA ALA A 279 -12.57 -24.49 -35.58
C ALA A 279 -12.66 -24.09 -34.09
N ARG A 280 -12.76 -25.08 -33.21
CA ARG A 280 -12.72 -24.91 -31.75
C ARG A 280 -11.29 -24.91 -31.22
N THR A 281 -10.41 -24.24 -31.95
CA THR A 281 -8.97 -24.08 -31.67
C THR A 281 -8.64 -22.59 -31.66
N LEU A 282 -7.37 -22.23 -31.44
CA LEU A 282 -6.93 -20.85 -31.39
C LEU A 282 -5.49 -20.70 -31.94
N PRO A 283 -5.10 -19.51 -32.45
CA PRO A 283 -3.77 -19.29 -33.01
C PRO A 283 -2.61 -19.52 -32.02
N SER A 284 -2.76 -19.13 -30.75
CA SER A 284 -1.76 -19.42 -29.72
C SER A 284 -2.33 -19.42 -28.29
N GLN A 285 -2.40 -20.61 -27.69
CA GLN A 285 -2.63 -20.77 -26.25
C GLN A 285 -1.44 -20.25 -25.45
N GLY A 286 -0.23 -20.49 -25.94
CA GLY A 286 0.99 -20.09 -25.26
C GLY A 286 1.09 -18.59 -25.03
N VAL A 287 0.88 -17.77 -26.08
CA VAL A 287 0.86 -16.30 -25.93
C VAL A 287 -0.26 -15.85 -24.99
N LEU A 288 -1.47 -16.41 -25.12
CA LEU A 288 -2.59 -16.10 -24.24
C LEU A 288 -2.25 -16.32 -22.76
N PHE A 289 -1.59 -17.45 -22.43
CA PHE A 289 -1.23 -17.76 -21.04
C PHE A 289 0.02 -17.01 -20.56
N GLU A 290 0.98 -16.71 -21.41
CA GLU A 290 2.10 -15.80 -21.08
C GLU A 290 1.59 -14.40 -20.73
N ILE A 291 0.66 -13.86 -21.53
CA ILE A 291 -0.01 -12.60 -21.21
C ILE A 291 -0.72 -12.71 -19.86
N ALA A 292 -1.49 -13.78 -19.63
CA ALA A 292 -2.21 -13.94 -18.37
C ALA A 292 -1.27 -14.04 -17.15
N ARG A 293 -0.08 -14.63 -17.29
CA ARG A 293 0.96 -14.64 -16.23
C ARG A 293 1.54 -13.24 -16.01
N ALA A 294 1.85 -12.51 -17.07
CA ALA A 294 2.29 -11.13 -16.97
C ALA A 294 1.26 -10.24 -16.26
N VAL A 295 -0.03 -10.45 -16.53
CA VAL A 295 -1.14 -9.76 -15.84
C VAL A 295 -1.30 -10.23 -14.39
N GLU A 296 -0.93 -11.47 -14.06
CA GLU A 296 -0.88 -11.93 -12.66
C GLU A 296 0.22 -11.23 -11.86
N ASP A 297 1.39 -11.00 -12.47
CA ASP A 297 2.50 -10.28 -11.85
C ASP A 297 2.20 -8.77 -11.72
N HIS A 298 1.61 -8.17 -12.76
CA HIS A 298 1.37 -6.73 -12.86
C HIS A 298 -0.05 -6.41 -13.35
N PRO A 299 -1.09 -6.70 -12.54
CA PRO A 299 -2.48 -6.55 -12.97
C PRO A 299 -2.86 -5.08 -13.23
N THR A 300 -3.60 -4.84 -14.31
CA THR A 300 -4.32 -3.57 -14.57
C THR A 300 -5.79 -3.84 -14.89
N PRO A 301 -6.71 -2.87 -14.65
CA PRO A 301 -8.13 -3.03 -14.95
C PRO A 301 -8.42 -3.35 -16.43
N GLU A 302 -7.70 -2.71 -17.36
CA GLU A 302 -7.83 -2.90 -18.80
C GLU A 302 -7.39 -4.30 -19.22
N ALA A 303 -6.27 -4.79 -18.67
CA ALA A 303 -5.77 -6.12 -18.97
C ALA A 303 -6.68 -7.24 -18.44
N ILE A 304 -7.24 -7.07 -17.24
CA ILE A 304 -8.26 -7.99 -16.69
C ILE A 304 -9.50 -8.02 -17.59
N SER A 305 -9.95 -6.84 -18.05
CA SER A 305 -11.09 -6.71 -18.94
C SER A 305 -10.84 -7.38 -20.30
N ALA A 306 -9.64 -7.19 -20.86
CA ALA A 306 -9.23 -7.86 -22.09
C ALA A 306 -9.16 -9.39 -21.94
N LEU A 307 -8.69 -9.90 -20.81
CA LEU A 307 -8.69 -11.34 -20.51
C LEU A 307 -10.11 -11.91 -20.36
N ARG A 308 -11.07 -11.16 -19.81
CA ARG A 308 -12.48 -11.59 -19.78
C ARG A 308 -13.08 -11.66 -21.18
N ALA A 309 -12.85 -10.62 -21.99
CA ALA A 309 -13.32 -10.59 -23.36
C ALA A 309 -12.75 -11.76 -24.17
N ALA A 310 -11.46 -12.06 -24.00
CA ALA A 310 -10.82 -13.24 -24.57
C ALA A 310 -11.49 -14.53 -24.08
N ARG A 311 -11.70 -14.68 -22.76
CA ARG A 311 -12.35 -15.83 -22.12
C ARG A 311 -13.77 -16.07 -22.65
N GLU A 312 -14.55 -15.02 -22.90
CA GLU A 312 -15.90 -15.10 -23.46
C GLU A 312 -15.90 -15.46 -24.94
N ALA A 313 -14.94 -14.93 -25.70
CA ALA A 313 -14.83 -15.18 -27.14
C ALA A 313 -14.26 -16.56 -27.48
N THR A 314 -13.45 -17.17 -26.60
CA THR A 314 -12.78 -18.44 -26.87
C THR A 314 -13.75 -19.62 -26.95
N ARG A 315 -13.72 -20.34 -28.08
CA ARG A 315 -14.53 -21.54 -28.33
C ARG A 315 -13.92 -22.83 -27.81
N HIS A 316 -12.62 -22.85 -27.52
CA HIS A 316 -11.90 -24.03 -27.02
C HIS A 316 -12.31 -24.34 -25.57
N ALA A 317 -12.83 -25.53 -25.30
CA ALA A 317 -13.47 -25.85 -24.01
C ALA A 317 -12.56 -25.77 -22.77
N GLY A 318 -11.25 -25.97 -22.93
CA GLY A 318 -10.29 -25.96 -21.81
C GLY A 318 -9.79 -24.57 -21.42
N VAL A 319 -9.74 -23.64 -22.38
CA VAL A 319 -9.10 -22.32 -22.18
C VAL A 319 -9.89 -21.44 -21.22
N PRO A 320 -11.22 -21.28 -21.35
CA PRO A 320 -12.02 -20.51 -20.39
C PRO A 320 -11.85 -21.02 -18.94
N LYS A 321 -11.80 -22.34 -18.73
CA LYS A 321 -11.58 -22.93 -17.40
C LYS A 321 -10.21 -22.60 -16.82
N GLN A 322 -9.20 -22.46 -17.66
CA GLN A 322 -7.86 -22.05 -17.22
C GLN A 322 -7.81 -20.55 -16.93
N LEU A 323 -8.39 -19.72 -17.81
CA LEU A 323 -8.51 -18.27 -17.58
C LEU A 323 -9.31 -17.97 -16.30
N ASP A 324 -10.41 -18.69 -16.04
CA ASP A 324 -11.18 -18.55 -14.80
C ASP A 324 -10.34 -18.86 -13.55
N ARG A 325 -9.43 -19.84 -13.63
CA ARG A 325 -8.49 -20.16 -12.52
C ARG A 325 -7.43 -19.09 -12.32
N MET A 326 -6.92 -18.50 -13.41
CA MET A 326 -5.94 -17.41 -13.34
C MET A 326 -6.59 -16.11 -12.84
N LEU A 327 -7.77 -15.76 -13.36
CA LEU A 327 -8.52 -14.57 -12.95
C LEU A 327 -8.82 -14.55 -11.44
N LYS A 328 -9.07 -15.71 -10.82
CA LYS A 328 -9.21 -15.84 -9.36
C LYS A 328 -7.97 -15.43 -8.55
N ARG A 329 -6.77 -15.47 -9.15
CA ARG A 329 -5.51 -15.01 -8.54
C ARG A 329 -5.15 -13.59 -8.96
N ILE A 330 -5.37 -13.26 -10.23
CA ILE A 330 -5.13 -11.93 -10.82
C ILE A 330 -5.99 -10.85 -10.14
N GLU A 331 -7.29 -11.10 -9.96
CA GLU A 331 -8.21 -10.09 -9.42
C GLU A 331 -7.81 -9.64 -8.00
N PRO A 332 -7.50 -10.55 -7.03
CA PRO A 332 -6.94 -10.11 -5.76
C PRO A 332 -5.57 -9.45 -5.86
N ALA A 333 -4.72 -9.83 -6.82
CA ALA A 333 -3.41 -9.21 -7.01
C ALA A 333 -3.52 -7.74 -7.42
N LEU A 334 -4.61 -7.32 -8.09
CA LEU A 334 -4.90 -5.90 -8.36
C LEU A 334 -4.94 -5.08 -7.06
N ALA A 335 -5.37 -5.70 -5.95
CA ALA A 335 -5.38 -5.06 -4.63
C ALA A 335 -3.96 -4.66 -4.13
N ASN A 336 -2.90 -5.19 -4.74
CA ASN A 336 -1.51 -4.87 -4.39
C ASN A 336 -0.89 -3.77 -5.29
N ARG A 337 -1.59 -3.34 -6.36
CA ARG A 337 -1.15 -2.27 -7.27
C ARG A 337 -2.05 -1.05 -7.17
N MET A 338 -1.97 -0.35 -6.05
CA MET A 338 -2.89 0.73 -5.71
C MET A 338 -2.87 1.87 -6.74
N GLU A 339 -1.72 2.15 -7.35
CA GLU A 339 -1.54 3.17 -8.38
C GLU A 339 -2.34 2.91 -9.68
N VAL A 340 -2.68 1.65 -9.96
CA VAL A 340 -3.41 1.24 -11.18
C VAL A 340 -4.81 0.71 -10.85
N ALA A 341 -5.01 0.16 -9.66
CA ALA A 341 -6.29 -0.38 -9.20
C ALA A 341 -7.41 0.66 -9.16
N PHE A 342 -7.04 1.94 -9.00
CA PHE A 342 -7.96 3.07 -9.06
C PHE A 342 -8.10 3.68 -10.46
N ARG A 343 -7.33 3.22 -11.46
CA ARG A 343 -7.57 3.50 -12.89
C ARG A 343 -8.71 2.64 -13.40
N LEU A 344 -9.83 2.86 -12.75
CA LEU A 344 -11.12 2.60 -13.32
C LEU A 344 -11.28 3.67 -14.40
N PRO A 345 -11.77 3.35 -15.61
CA PRO A 345 -12.07 4.39 -16.58
C PRO A 345 -12.96 5.42 -15.88
N ASP A 346 -12.45 6.65 -15.83
CA ASP A 346 -13.08 7.88 -15.38
C ASP A 346 -13.90 7.78 -14.09
N GLY A 347 -13.25 7.54 -12.94
CA GLY A 347 -13.83 7.76 -11.59
C GLY A 347 -15.08 6.94 -11.23
N ARG A 348 -15.53 6.07 -12.14
CA ARG A 348 -16.74 5.27 -12.09
C ARG A 348 -16.48 4.02 -12.92
N VAL A 349 -16.22 2.86 -12.30
CA VAL A 349 -16.26 1.58 -13.08
C VAL A 349 -17.67 1.39 -13.57
N ARG A 350 -17.98 1.81 -14.78
CA ARG A 350 -19.28 1.55 -15.40
C ARG A 350 -19.15 0.24 -16.15
N GLN A 351 -19.69 -0.83 -15.59
CA GLN A 351 -19.70 -2.13 -16.22
C GLN A 351 -21.12 -2.54 -16.58
N ALA A 352 -21.36 -2.76 -17.87
CA ALA A 352 -22.60 -3.36 -18.33
C ALA A 352 -22.70 -4.83 -17.86
N VAL A 353 -23.84 -5.18 -17.29
CA VAL A 353 -24.20 -6.52 -16.82
C VAL A 353 -25.63 -6.79 -17.28
N GLY A 354 -25.78 -7.37 -18.48
CA GLY A 354 -27.05 -7.43 -19.19
C GLY A 354 -27.54 -6.02 -19.55
N GLU A 355 -28.81 -5.72 -19.25
CA GLU A 355 -29.41 -4.39 -19.47
C GLU A 355 -29.09 -3.36 -18.36
N HIS A 356 -28.26 -3.74 -17.38
CA HIS A 356 -27.95 -2.91 -16.22
C HIS A 356 -26.49 -2.49 -16.22
N THR A 357 -26.16 -1.44 -15.49
CA THR A 357 -24.78 -0.96 -15.32
C THR A 357 -24.41 -0.96 -13.84
N ALA A 358 -23.38 -1.69 -13.47
CA ALA A 358 -22.72 -1.55 -12.17
C ALA A 358 -21.79 -0.34 -12.21
N VAL A 359 -21.77 0.46 -11.15
CA VAL A 359 -20.91 1.64 -11.01
C VAL A 359 -20.15 1.58 -9.69
N ILE A 360 -18.82 1.43 -9.73
CA ILE A 360 -17.95 1.61 -8.55
C ILE A 360 -17.41 3.04 -8.56
N SER A 361 -17.87 3.87 -7.62
CA SER A 361 -17.37 5.23 -7.45
C SER A 361 -16.21 5.27 -6.46
N THR A 362 -15.18 6.06 -6.77
CA THR A 362 -14.10 6.45 -5.85
C THR A 362 -14.16 7.94 -5.49
N GLU A 363 -15.23 8.63 -5.92
CA GLU A 363 -15.57 10.00 -5.55
C GLU A 363 -16.08 10.06 -4.10
N GLY A 364 -15.19 9.90 -3.13
CA GLY A 364 -15.53 9.93 -1.70
C GLY A 364 -15.37 8.55 -1.08
N GLU A 365 -16.41 8.04 -0.44
CA GLU A 365 -16.44 6.63 -0.05
C GLU A 365 -16.61 5.70 -1.26
N VAL A 366 -15.90 4.58 -1.23
CA VAL A 366 -16.00 3.56 -2.28
C VAL A 366 -17.37 2.90 -2.23
N GLU A 367 -18.20 3.17 -3.23
CA GLU A 367 -19.56 2.63 -3.34
C GLU A 367 -19.77 1.85 -4.63
N LEU A 368 -20.32 0.64 -4.52
CA LEU A 368 -20.87 -0.12 -5.66
C LEU A 368 -22.38 0.15 -5.79
N SER A 369 -22.78 0.85 -6.85
CA SER A 369 -24.17 1.16 -7.18
C SER A 369 -24.62 0.47 -8.48
N TRP A 370 -25.93 0.37 -8.69
CA TRP A 370 -26.54 -0.28 -9.87
C TRP A 370 -27.47 0.68 -10.59
N TRP A 371 -27.46 0.63 -11.92
CA TRP A 371 -28.18 1.57 -12.78
C TRP A 371 -28.90 0.83 -13.91
N HIS A 372 -30.00 1.43 -14.39
CA HIS A 372 -30.69 1.03 -15.62
C HIS A 372 -30.93 2.30 -16.44
N GLY A 373 -30.20 2.45 -17.56
CA GLY A 373 -30.03 3.76 -18.20
C GLY A 373 -29.46 4.78 -17.21
N ASP A 374 -30.12 5.95 -17.08
CA ASP A 374 -29.73 7.02 -16.16
C ASP A 374 -30.37 6.91 -14.77
N LYS A 375 -31.08 5.82 -14.46
CA LYS A 375 -31.75 5.65 -13.17
C LYS A 375 -30.95 4.76 -12.23
N ARG A 376 -30.55 5.31 -11.07
CA ARG A 376 -29.96 4.55 -9.96
C ARG A 376 -30.98 3.64 -9.29
N LEU A 377 -30.58 2.40 -9.00
CA LEU A 377 -31.38 1.36 -8.37
C LEU A 377 -30.97 1.17 -6.91
N LYS A 378 -31.92 0.80 -6.06
CA LYS A 378 -31.69 0.62 -4.60
C LYS A 378 -30.90 -0.64 -4.26
N SER A 379 -30.88 -1.64 -5.13
CA SER A 379 -30.21 -2.91 -4.89
C SER A 379 -29.78 -3.56 -6.20
N VAL A 380 -29.00 -4.64 -6.09
CA VAL A 380 -28.68 -5.50 -7.24
C VAL A 380 -29.98 -5.98 -7.90
N PRO A 381 -30.16 -5.79 -9.22
CA PRO A 381 -31.33 -6.27 -9.95
C PRO A 381 -31.51 -7.79 -9.83
N ALA A 382 -32.76 -8.26 -9.80
CA ALA A 382 -33.07 -9.69 -9.69
C ALA A 382 -32.53 -10.50 -10.89
N ALA A 383 -32.69 -9.98 -12.12
CA ALA A 383 -32.16 -10.62 -13.34
C ALA A 383 -30.64 -10.79 -13.26
N VAL A 384 -29.92 -9.72 -12.90
CA VAL A 384 -28.46 -9.73 -12.74
C VAL A 384 -27.99 -10.73 -11.68
N ARG A 385 -28.68 -10.80 -10.54
CA ARG A 385 -28.36 -11.76 -9.47
C ARG A 385 -28.57 -13.21 -9.89
N ARG A 386 -29.50 -13.48 -10.82
CA ARG A 386 -29.78 -14.84 -11.33
C ARG A 386 -28.84 -15.25 -12.46
N GLU A 387 -28.58 -14.34 -13.40
CA GLU A 387 -27.91 -14.65 -14.67
C GLU A 387 -26.41 -14.29 -14.65
N HIS A 388 -26.00 -13.42 -13.73
CA HIS A 388 -24.62 -12.91 -13.61
C HIS A 388 -24.12 -12.94 -12.16
N ALA A 389 -24.48 -13.98 -11.40
CA ALA A 389 -24.15 -14.10 -9.97
C ALA A 389 -22.63 -14.01 -9.68
N ASP A 390 -21.81 -14.63 -10.52
CA ASP A 390 -20.35 -14.57 -10.40
C ASP A 390 -19.82 -13.16 -10.63
N GLU A 391 -20.43 -12.41 -11.55
CA GLU A 391 -20.05 -11.03 -11.84
C GLU A 391 -20.41 -10.08 -10.70
N VAL A 392 -21.58 -10.27 -10.08
CA VAL A 392 -21.96 -9.55 -8.85
C VAL A 392 -20.99 -9.85 -7.72
N LYS A 393 -20.62 -11.12 -7.53
CA LYS A 393 -19.66 -11.53 -6.50
C LYS A 393 -18.30 -10.88 -6.73
N ARG A 394 -17.85 -10.86 -7.97
CA ARG A 394 -16.60 -10.22 -8.39
C ARG A 394 -16.61 -8.72 -8.12
N LEU A 395 -17.63 -8.00 -8.58
CA LEU A 395 -17.77 -6.56 -8.40
C LEU A 395 -17.80 -6.16 -6.92
N ARG A 396 -18.47 -6.95 -6.07
CA ARG A 396 -18.43 -6.76 -4.61
C ARG A 396 -17.04 -7.01 -4.04
N GLY A 397 -16.33 -8.03 -4.53
CA GLY A 397 -14.94 -8.30 -4.16
C GLY A 397 -14.03 -7.13 -4.51
N LEU A 398 -14.14 -6.61 -5.72
CA LEU A 398 -13.39 -5.45 -6.21
C LEU A 398 -13.70 -4.21 -5.37
N ALA A 399 -14.97 -3.86 -5.14
CA ALA A 399 -15.34 -2.71 -4.33
C ALA A 399 -14.80 -2.82 -2.88
N LYS A 400 -14.80 -4.02 -2.29
CA LYS A 400 -14.21 -4.27 -0.97
C LYS A 400 -12.69 -4.06 -0.98
N GLN A 401 -12.00 -4.55 -2.01
CA GLN A 401 -10.55 -4.39 -2.17
C GLN A 401 -10.17 -2.92 -2.36
N VAL A 402 -10.85 -2.21 -3.26
CA VAL A 402 -10.66 -0.78 -3.53
C VAL A 402 -10.87 0.04 -2.24
N ARG A 403 -11.92 -0.27 -1.44
CA ARG A 403 -12.13 0.37 -0.13
C ARG A 403 -10.98 0.12 0.84
N GLN A 404 -10.49 -1.12 0.92
CA GLN A 404 -9.39 -1.47 1.81
C GLN A 404 -8.07 -0.81 1.39
N GLN A 405 -7.80 -0.73 0.07
CA GLN A 405 -6.66 -0.01 -0.48
C GLN A 405 -6.75 1.49 -0.17
N GLN A 406 -7.89 2.14 -0.43
CA GLN A 406 -8.06 3.57 -0.15
C GLN A 406 -7.85 3.86 1.35
N ALA A 407 -8.39 3.03 2.23
CA ALA A 407 -8.16 3.15 3.67
C ALA A 407 -6.68 2.98 4.06
N THR A 408 -5.94 2.07 3.42
CA THR A 408 -4.50 1.90 3.64
C THR A 408 -3.70 3.09 3.14
N LEU A 409 -4.05 3.65 1.97
CA LEU A 409 -3.39 4.84 1.44
C LEU A 409 -3.61 6.05 2.33
N VAL A 410 -4.85 6.29 2.74
CA VAL A 410 -5.21 7.37 3.68
C VAL A 410 -4.39 7.25 4.96
N ARG A 411 -4.29 6.04 5.53
CA ARG A 411 -3.44 5.81 6.72
C ARG A 411 -1.97 6.07 6.46
N ALA A 412 -1.43 5.65 5.31
CA ALA A 412 -0.04 5.89 4.95
C ALA A 412 0.27 7.38 4.73
N LEU A 413 -0.66 8.11 4.10
CA LEU A 413 -0.58 9.56 3.91
C LEU A 413 -0.60 10.30 5.25
N GLU A 414 -1.57 10.00 6.13
CA GLU A 414 -1.62 10.59 7.47
C GLU A 414 -0.35 10.29 8.27
N ALA A 415 0.15 9.05 8.20
CA ALA A 415 1.37 8.65 8.89
C ALA A 415 2.60 9.45 8.39
N GLY A 416 2.59 9.88 7.12
CA GLY A 416 3.62 10.73 6.53
C GLY A 416 3.85 12.08 7.24
N TYR A 417 2.89 12.59 8.03
CA TYR A 417 3.06 13.87 8.75
C TYR A 417 4.18 13.84 9.79
N ALA A 418 4.34 12.72 10.49
CA ALA A 418 5.36 12.56 11.51
C ALA A 418 6.70 12.08 10.92
N SER A 419 6.75 11.75 9.62
CA SER A 419 7.94 11.27 8.93
C SER A 419 8.92 12.40 8.63
N GLU A 420 10.21 12.09 8.75
CA GLU A 420 11.28 13.01 8.35
C GLU A 420 11.60 12.94 6.86
N SER A 421 11.43 11.76 6.26
CA SER A 421 11.54 11.56 4.83
C SER A 421 10.14 11.49 4.22
N ALA A 422 9.88 12.34 3.22
CA ALA A 422 8.64 12.27 2.47
C ALA A 422 8.54 10.89 1.78
N PRO A 423 7.40 10.18 1.90
CA PRO A 423 7.06 9.10 0.98
C PRO A 423 7.21 9.54 -0.48
N PRO A 424 7.35 8.62 -1.45
CA PRO A 424 7.45 8.96 -2.86
C PRO A 424 6.09 9.42 -3.44
N TYR A 425 5.56 10.54 -2.94
CA TYR A 425 4.22 11.07 -3.25
C TYR A 425 3.98 11.25 -4.74
N ARG A 426 5.03 11.53 -5.52
CA ARG A 426 5.00 11.59 -6.99
C ARG A 426 4.37 10.36 -7.66
N ARG A 427 4.47 9.17 -7.05
CA ARG A 427 3.81 7.94 -7.54
C ARG A 427 2.28 7.96 -7.37
N LEU A 428 1.73 8.98 -6.69
CA LEU A 428 0.30 9.19 -6.44
C LEU A 428 -0.31 10.34 -7.26
N ALA A 429 0.45 10.94 -8.17
CA ALA A 429 -0.05 12.00 -9.05
C ALA A 429 -1.17 11.46 -9.95
N GLY A 430 -2.21 12.28 -10.15
CA GLY A 430 -3.39 11.89 -10.94
C GLY A 430 -4.37 10.94 -10.24
N GLN A 431 -4.16 10.62 -8.95
CA GLN A 431 -5.15 9.88 -8.18
C GLN A 431 -6.29 10.80 -7.70
N PRO A 432 -7.58 10.41 -7.81
CA PRO A 432 -8.70 11.27 -7.40
C PRO A 432 -8.69 11.72 -5.93
N LEU A 433 -7.98 11.00 -5.06
CA LEU A 433 -7.84 11.41 -3.65
C LEU A 433 -6.77 12.50 -3.46
N THR A 434 -5.73 12.55 -4.29
CA THR A 434 -4.64 13.52 -4.13
C THR A 434 -5.05 14.90 -4.62
N GLU A 435 -5.99 14.98 -5.56
CA GLU A 435 -6.65 16.22 -6.01
C GLU A 435 -7.44 16.94 -4.89
N ARG A 436 -7.83 16.22 -3.84
CA ARG A 436 -8.62 16.74 -2.71
C ARG A 436 -7.79 17.06 -1.47
N LEU A 437 -6.47 16.92 -1.58
CA LEU A 437 -5.52 17.22 -0.53
C LEU A 437 -4.73 18.47 -0.88
N ILE A 438 -4.32 19.20 0.15
CA ILE A 438 -3.45 20.36 0.07
C ILE A 438 -2.00 19.86 0.18
N TRP A 439 -1.14 20.28 -0.74
CA TRP A 439 0.25 19.87 -0.85
C TRP A 439 1.15 21.08 -0.69
N GLU A 440 2.36 20.87 -0.16
CA GLU A 440 3.42 21.87 -0.12
C GLU A 440 4.50 21.48 -1.13
N PHE A 441 4.84 22.41 -2.03
CA PHE A 441 5.91 22.26 -3.01
C PHE A 441 7.06 23.20 -2.67
N GLU A 442 8.28 22.68 -2.71
CA GLU A 442 9.48 23.50 -2.52
C GLU A 442 9.77 24.32 -3.77
N ILE A 443 9.57 25.64 -3.69
CA ILE A 443 9.80 26.56 -4.81
C ILE A 443 11.24 27.11 -4.84
N SER A 444 11.93 27.04 -3.70
CA SER A 444 13.37 27.27 -3.54
C SER A 444 13.81 26.64 -2.22
N PRO A 445 15.10 26.35 -2.00
CA PRO A 445 15.56 25.65 -0.79
C PRO A 445 15.01 26.26 0.51
N GLY A 446 14.21 25.48 1.24
CA GLY A 446 13.57 25.89 2.50
C GLY A 446 12.29 26.71 2.36
N VAL A 447 11.90 27.14 1.16
CA VAL A 447 10.68 27.93 0.89
C VAL A 447 9.63 27.05 0.24
N TRP A 448 8.51 26.89 0.95
CA TRP A 448 7.42 26.01 0.57
C TRP A 448 6.17 26.82 0.20
N ARG A 449 5.45 26.37 -0.83
CA ARG A 449 4.16 26.92 -1.23
C ARG A 449 3.08 25.86 -1.17
N SER A 450 1.97 26.18 -0.51
CA SER A 450 0.80 25.31 -0.46
C SER A 450 -0.07 25.44 -1.72
N GLU A 451 -0.50 24.32 -2.29
CA GLU A 451 -1.44 24.27 -3.43
C GLU A 451 -2.43 23.11 -3.27
N LEU A 452 -3.62 23.22 -3.87
CA LEU A 452 -4.62 22.14 -3.86
C LEU A 452 -4.36 21.18 -5.03
N GLY A 453 -4.31 19.88 -4.71
CA GLY A 453 -4.05 18.83 -5.69
C GLY A 453 -2.56 18.57 -5.88
N LEU A 454 -2.22 17.32 -6.18
CA LEU A 454 -0.84 16.93 -6.43
C LEU A 454 -0.50 17.19 -7.90
N GLY A 455 0.15 18.34 -8.18
CA GLY A 455 0.82 18.58 -9.46
C GLY A 455 2.07 17.71 -9.64
N LEU A 456 2.60 17.65 -10.87
CA LEU A 456 3.86 16.95 -11.22
C LEU A 456 5.03 17.92 -11.47
N PRO A 457 5.67 18.49 -10.44
CA PRO A 457 7.00 19.09 -10.57
C PRO A 457 8.10 18.13 -10.12
N ASP A 458 9.31 18.26 -10.69
CA ASP A 458 10.55 17.59 -10.25
C ASP A 458 11.10 18.14 -8.90
N THR A 459 10.25 18.79 -8.10
CA THR A 459 10.61 19.44 -6.83
C THR A 459 10.21 18.59 -5.63
N PRO A 460 10.88 18.73 -4.47
CA PRO A 460 10.42 18.14 -3.22
C PRO A 460 8.97 18.54 -2.90
N VAL A 461 8.18 17.55 -2.49
CA VAL A 461 6.75 17.69 -2.17
C VAL A 461 6.44 17.02 -0.85
N ARG A 462 5.55 17.63 -0.06
CA ARG A 462 5.04 17.06 1.20
C ARG A 462 3.56 17.40 1.40
N LEU A 463 2.87 16.65 2.24
CA LEU A 463 1.49 17.00 2.63
C LEU A 463 1.47 18.28 3.45
N TRP A 464 0.59 19.22 3.13
CA TRP A 464 0.40 20.42 3.94
C TRP A 464 -0.15 20.08 5.33
N HIS A 465 0.30 20.79 6.36
CA HIS A 465 -0.13 20.60 7.75
C HIS A 465 -0.30 21.95 8.46
N PRO A 466 -1.40 22.20 9.19
CA PRO A 466 -1.65 23.50 9.83
C PRO A 466 -0.60 23.88 10.89
N ALA A 467 0.07 22.89 11.51
CA ALA A 467 1.20 23.16 12.39
C ALA A 467 2.48 23.65 11.67
N ARG A 468 2.50 23.79 10.34
CA ARG A 468 3.59 24.45 9.59
C ARG A 468 3.16 25.78 8.97
N ALA A 469 1.86 26.05 8.93
CA ALA A 469 1.27 27.21 8.29
C ALA A 469 1.04 28.36 9.28
N SER A 470 0.91 29.58 8.74
CA SER A 470 0.43 30.72 9.52
C SER A 470 -1.07 30.58 9.81
N LEU A 471 -1.58 31.31 10.80
CA LEU A 471 -3.01 31.33 11.09
C LEU A 471 -3.84 31.83 9.88
N GLU A 472 -3.33 32.85 9.18
CA GLU A 472 -3.96 33.41 7.97
C GLU A 472 -4.08 32.35 6.87
N GLU A 473 -3.02 31.57 6.63
CA GLU A 473 -3.01 30.51 5.63
C GLU A 473 -3.98 29.37 6.01
N VAL A 474 -4.04 29.00 7.30
CA VAL A 474 -5.01 28.01 7.79
C VAL A 474 -6.45 28.48 7.55
N ILE A 475 -6.75 29.75 7.85
CA ILE A 475 -8.08 30.34 7.61
C ILE A 475 -8.42 30.31 6.12
N ALA A 476 -7.49 30.75 5.26
CA ALA A 476 -7.67 30.76 3.81
C ALA A 476 -7.96 29.34 3.27
N TRP A 477 -7.22 28.33 3.72
CA TRP A 477 -7.48 26.95 3.31
C TRP A 477 -8.83 26.41 3.79
N ARG A 478 -9.25 26.75 5.01
CA ARG A 478 -10.58 26.38 5.51
C ARG A 478 -11.69 26.99 4.67
N GLU A 479 -11.51 28.22 4.19
CA GLU A 479 -12.46 28.89 3.30
C GLU A 479 -12.52 28.21 1.93
N VAL A 480 -11.37 27.95 1.30
CA VAL A 480 -11.30 27.21 0.03
C VAL A 480 -11.97 25.84 0.13
N VAL A 481 -11.72 25.09 1.21
CA VAL A 481 -12.33 23.77 1.43
C VAL A 481 -13.85 23.86 1.52
N GLN A 482 -14.39 24.90 2.13
CA GLN A 482 -15.83 25.09 2.26
C GLN A 482 -16.49 25.64 1.01
N GLU A 483 -15.88 26.64 0.36
CA GLU A 483 -16.42 27.25 -0.87
C GLU A 483 -16.49 26.25 -2.02
N LYS A 484 -15.50 25.36 -2.11
CA LYS A 484 -15.47 24.30 -3.12
C LYS A 484 -16.27 23.05 -2.73
N GLU A 485 -16.90 23.04 -1.55
CA GLU A 485 -17.51 21.84 -0.96
C GLU A 485 -16.56 20.63 -1.03
N LEU A 486 -15.27 20.91 -0.79
CA LEU A 486 -14.19 19.96 -0.99
C LEU A 486 -14.14 18.97 0.18
N ARG A 487 -14.52 17.73 -0.09
CA ARG A 487 -14.40 16.66 0.89
C ARG A 487 -12.98 16.11 0.95
N GLN A 488 -12.26 16.43 2.03
CA GLN A 488 -10.91 15.92 2.23
C GLN A 488 -10.92 14.45 2.67
N PRO A 489 -10.02 13.58 2.15
CA PRO A 489 -9.92 12.17 2.55
C PRO A 489 -9.68 11.94 4.05
N PHE A 490 -9.10 12.93 4.73
CA PHE A 490 -8.91 13.00 6.18
C PHE A 490 -8.83 14.48 6.59
N LYS A 491 -8.96 14.78 7.89
CA LYS A 491 -8.85 16.17 8.38
C LYS A 491 -7.47 16.74 8.07
N GLN A 492 -7.43 17.77 7.22
CA GLN A 492 -6.21 18.51 6.91
C GLN A 492 -6.38 20.01 7.21
N ALA A 493 -7.25 20.75 6.52
CA ALA A 493 -7.48 22.18 6.80
C ALA A 493 -8.11 22.41 8.20
N PHE A 494 -8.96 21.47 8.62
CA PHE A 494 -9.58 21.42 9.94
C PHE A 494 -8.85 20.43 10.86
N ARG A 495 -7.55 20.22 10.67
CA ARG A 495 -6.79 19.34 11.55
C ARG A 495 -6.48 20.05 12.87
N GLU A 496 -6.70 19.36 13.98
CA GLU A 496 -6.34 19.79 15.32
C GLU A 496 -4.82 19.93 15.45
N VAL A 497 -4.33 21.02 16.05
CA VAL A 497 -2.90 21.27 16.29
C VAL A 497 -2.65 21.33 17.77
N TYR A 498 -1.71 20.52 18.26
CA TYR A 498 -1.30 20.52 19.66
C TYR A 498 0.10 21.11 19.78
N LEU A 499 0.18 22.20 20.55
CA LEU A 499 1.44 22.82 20.91
C LEU A 499 1.85 22.36 22.31
N LEU A 500 3.15 22.40 22.56
CA LEU A 500 3.68 22.23 23.91
C LEU A 500 3.22 23.40 24.78
N THR A 501 2.75 23.09 25.98
CA THR A 501 2.27 24.08 26.95
C THR A 501 3.27 24.25 28.10
N PRO A 502 3.24 25.37 28.84
CA PRO A 502 4.09 25.55 30.02
C PRO A 502 3.94 24.45 31.07
N ALA A 503 2.75 23.85 31.19
CA ALA A 503 2.54 22.72 32.10
C ALA A 503 3.32 21.47 31.67
N GLU A 504 3.46 21.25 30.36
CA GLU A 504 4.22 20.12 29.79
C GLU A 504 5.73 20.40 29.76
N GLU A 505 6.13 21.67 29.69
CA GLU A 505 7.52 22.07 29.93
C GLU A 505 7.94 21.78 31.36
N ALA A 506 7.05 22.02 32.34
CA ALA A 506 7.32 21.79 33.76
C ALA A 506 7.38 20.30 34.15
N THR A 507 6.62 19.43 33.48
CA THR A 507 6.64 17.98 33.74
C THR A 507 7.76 17.24 33.01
N GLU A 508 8.43 17.92 32.07
CA GLU A 508 9.57 17.48 31.26
C GLU A 508 9.33 16.25 30.38
N ILE A 509 8.97 15.09 30.94
CA ILE A 509 8.98 13.78 30.26
C ILE A 509 7.58 13.18 30.02
N TYR A 510 6.52 13.81 30.53
CA TYR A 510 5.14 13.33 30.35
C TYR A 510 4.13 14.47 30.26
N SER A 511 3.01 14.25 29.57
CA SER A 511 1.86 15.17 29.52
C SER A 511 0.67 14.58 30.27
N ASN A 512 0.07 15.39 31.15
CA ASN A 512 -1.16 15.08 31.88
C ASN A 512 -2.43 15.57 31.16
N ARG A 513 -2.31 16.10 29.93
CA ARG A 513 -3.43 16.77 29.23
C ARG A 513 -4.67 15.89 29.08
N PHE A 514 -4.47 14.58 28.99
CA PHE A 514 -5.52 13.58 28.82
C PHE A 514 -5.56 12.57 29.97
N ALA A 515 -4.99 12.90 31.13
CA ALA A 515 -5.04 12.04 32.30
C ALA A 515 -6.40 12.18 33.02
N GLY A 516 -6.86 11.09 33.63
CA GLY A 516 -8.06 11.04 34.47
C GLY A 516 -9.38 10.88 33.71
N HIS A 517 -9.38 10.55 32.41
CA HIS A 517 -10.64 10.31 31.69
C HIS A 517 -11.12 8.88 31.85
N VAL A 518 -12.35 8.72 32.36
CA VAL A 518 -13.04 7.43 32.39
C VAL A 518 -13.58 7.09 31.00
N VAL A 519 -13.21 5.93 30.49
CA VAL A 519 -13.47 5.47 29.12
C VAL A 519 -14.00 4.04 29.08
N ASP A 520 -14.81 3.72 28.05
CA ASP A 520 -15.17 2.35 27.69
C ASP A 520 -13.93 1.63 27.13
N TYR A 521 -13.44 0.64 27.88
CA TYR A 521 -12.17 -0.01 27.57
C TYR A 521 -12.23 -0.85 26.30
N ARG A 522 -13.37 -1.49 26.00
CA ARG A 522 -13.52 -2.30 24.79
C ARG A 522 -13.44 -1.42 23.54
N LYS A 523 -14.09 -0.26 23.58
CA LYS A 523 -14.02 0.73 22.49
C LYS A 523 -12.62 1.33 22.36
N LEU A 524 -11.98 1.68 23.49
CA LEU A 524 -10.61 2.19 23.51
C LEU A 524 -9.63 1.20 22.88
N TYR A 525 -9.67 -0.07 23.30
CA TYR A 525 -8.80 -1.10 22.77
C TYR A 525 -8.98 -1.37 21.28
N ALA A 526 -10.23 -1.34 20.79
CA ALA A 526 -10.51 -1.45 19.36
C ALA A 526 -9.95 -0.25 18.56
N LEU A 527 -10.06 0.96 19.13
CA LEU A 527 -9.59 2.18 18.50
C LEU A 527 -8.06 2.27 18.47
N PHE A 528 -7.35 1.76 19.49
CA PHE A 528 -5.89 1.59 19.46
C PHE A 528 -5.47 0.78 18.23
N LYS A 529 -6.05 -0.40 18.02
CA LYS A 529 -5.75 -1.25 16.87
C LYS A 529 -6.03 -0.55 15.54
N GLN A 530 -7.14 0.19 15.45
CA GLN A 530 -7.51 0.92 14.24
C GLN A 530 -6.51 2.05 13.92
N ARG A 531 -5.93 2.70 14.93
CA ARG A 531 -4.95 3.80 14.79
C ARG A 531 -3.49 3.32 14.78
N GLY A 532 -3.23 2.01 14.81
CA GLY A 532 -1.88 1.45 14.77
C GLY A 532 -1.12 1.56 16.11
N TRP A 533 -1.84 1.72 17.21
CA TRP A 533 -1.28 1.60 18.56
C TRP A 533 -1.31 0.14 19.01
N HIS A 534 -0.20 -0.31 19.58
CA HIS A 534 -0.06 -1.62 20.16
C HIS A 534 -0.29 -1.54 21.66
N ALA A 535 -1.21 -2.35 22.17
CA ALA A 535 -1.49 -2.48 23.59
C ALA A 535 -1.87 -3.92 23.89
N ASP A 536 -1.50 -4.40 25.07
CA ASP A 536 -2.03 -5.65 25.61
C ASP A 536 -3.47 -5.43 26.08
N TYR A 537 -4.30 -6.46 25.94
CA TYR A 537 -5.67 -6.38 26.44
C TYR A 537 -5.66 -6.49 27.97
N MET A 538 -6.29 -5.54 28.64
CA MET A 538 -6.36 -5.44 30.10
C MET A 538 -7.65 -6.04 30.65
N GLY A 539 -7.63 -6.32 31.95
CA GLY A 539 -8.81 -6.76 32.67
C GLY A 539 -8.53 -7.10 34.13
N PRO A 540 -9.50 -7.72 34.82
CA PRO A 540 -9.49 -7.80 36.28
C PRO A 540 -8.52 -8.82 36.88
N TRP A 541 -7.69 -9.50 36.07
CA TRP A 541 -6.70 -10.49 36.52
C TRP A 541 -5.39 -9.87 36.99
N ASP A 542 -4.57 -10.67 37.68
CA ASP A 542 -3.27 -10.25 38.20
C ASP A 542 -2.33 -9.80 37.07
N GLY A 543 -1.75 -8.61 37.21
CA GLY A 543 -0.92 -7.99 36.17
C GLY A 543 -1.68 -7.42 34.96
N GLY A 544 -3.01 -7.58 34.91
CA GLY A 544 -3.85 -7.06 33.81
C GLY A 544 -4.42 -5.67 34.04
N ARG A 545 -4.07 -4.99 35.15
CA ARG A 545 -4.73 -3.76 35.62
C ARG A 545 -4.12 -2.45 35.14
N SER A 546 -2.85 -2.46 34.76
CA SER A 546 -2.17 -1.29 34.20
C SER A 546 -1.63 -1.67 32.83
N GLY A 547 -1.74 -0.76 31.87
CA GLY A 547 -1.26 -1.00 30.52
C GLY A 547 -0.79 0.28 29.86
N GLU A 548 0.04 0.09 28.85
CA GLU A 548 0.53 1.14 27.98
C GLU A 548 0.12 0.80 26.55
N ALA A 549 -0.53 1.76 25.89
CA ALA A 549 -0.68 1.72 24.45
C ALA A 549 0.50 2.45 23.85
N ARG A 550 1.17 1.85 22.86
CA ARG A 550 2.41 2.37 22.27
C ARG A 550 2.24 2.49 20.77
N ARG A 551 2.70 3.59 20.19
CA ARG A 551 2.77 3.75 18.73
C ARG A 551 4.16 4.22 18.36
N VAL A 552 4.81 3.48 17.47
CA VAL A 552 6.01 3.98 16.77
C VAL A 552 5.53 4.87 15.61
N LEU A 553 5.97 6.12 15.62
CA LEU A 553 5.62 7.10 14.60
C LEU A 553 6.48 6.89 13.35
N THR A 554 5.98 7.33 12.21
CA THR A 554 6.66 7.17 10.92
C THR A 554 8.03 7.85 10.92
N GLY A 555 9.02 7.20 10.31
CA GLY A 555 10.43 7.51 10.47
C GLY A 555 11.12 6.65 11.53
N GLY A 556 10.36 5.93 12.38
CA GLY A 556 10.88 4.88 13.27
C GLY A 556 11.72 5.39 14.45
N ARG A 557 11.94 6.71 14.55
CA ARG A 557 12.81 7.33 15.57
C ARG A 557 12.07 7.72 16.84
N TRP A 558 10.75 7.86 16.79
CA TRP A 558 9.92 8.34 17.89
C TRP A 558 8.80 7.35 18.21
N ARG A 559 8.54 7.14 19.49
CA ARG A 559 7.43 6.34 20.02
C ARG A 559 6.63 7.19 21.00
N ALA A 560 5.32 7.18 20.86
CA ALA A 560 4.41 7.75 21.84
C ALA A 560 3.77 6.63 22.66
N GLU A 561 3.49 6.91 23.92
CA GLU A 561 2.87 5.99 24.87
C GLU A 561 1.71 6.67 25.59
N LEU A 562 0.59 5.97 25.73
CA LEU A 562 -0.54 6.36 26.56
C LEU A 562 -0.72 5.33 27.68
N HIS A 563 -0.52 5.79 28.91
CA HIS A 563 -0.82 5.00 30.09
C HIS A 563 -2.32 4.96 30.35
N HIS A 564 -2.81 3.81 30.81
CA HIS A 564 -4.20 3.63 31.21
C HIS A 564 -4.33 2.50 32.22
N GLU A 565 -5.37 2.59 33.05
CA GLU A 565 -5.64 1.66 34.16
C GLU A 565 -7.06 1.11 34.08
N TYR A 566 -7.21 -0.20 34.27
CA TYR A 566 -8.50 -0.89 34.25
C TYR A 566 -9.21 -0.68 35.59
N LEU A 567 -10.47 -0.25 35.55
CA LEU A 567 -11.23 0.00 36.78
C LEU A 567 -11.67 -1.32 37.43
N SER A 568 -11.25 -1.52 38.68
CA SER A 568 -11.48 -2.78 39.40
C SER A 568 -12.91 -2.98 39.89
N TYR A 569 -13.67 -1.88 40.08
CA TYR A 569 -15.03 -1.94 40.62
C TYR A 569 -16.11 -1.71 39.56
N ASP A 570 -15.71 -1.28 38.36
CA ASP A 570 -16.59 -0.97 37.24
C ASP A 570 -16.03 -1.68 36.00
N GLU A 571 -16.30 -2.99 35.91
CA GLU A 571 -15.76 -3.83 34.84
C GLU A 571 -16.18 -3.31 33.45
N GLY A 572 -15.23 -3.31 32.51
CA GLY A 572 -15.42 -2.81 31.16
C GLY A 572 -14.96 -1.36 30.96
N TYR A 573 -14.52 -0.67 32.02
CA TYR A 573 -14.03 0.70 31.96
C TYR A 573 -12.55 0.81 32.33
N ALA A 574 -11.91 1.86 31.82
CA ALA A 574 -10.55 2.22 32.17
C ALA A 574 -10.44 3.73 32.43
N VAL A 575 -9.34 4.15 33.05
CA VAL A 575 -8.96 5.55 33.23
C VAL A 575 -7.70 5.81 32.43
N THR A 576 -7.71 6.82 31.58
CA THR A 576 -6.51 7.27 30.88
C THR A 576 -5.58 8.00 31.84
N ASP A 577 -4.28 7.96 31.57
CA ASP A 577 -3.27 8.63 32.38
C ASP A 577 -2.26 9.34 31.46
N GLN A 578 -0.98 9.36 31.83
CA GLN A 578 0.07 10.12 31.19
C GLN A 578 0.31 9.74 29.72
N VAL A 579 0.63 10.74 28.91
CA VAL A 579 1.23 10.55 27.59
C VAL A 579 2.74 10.77 27.67
N ARG A 580 3.53 9.84 27.15
CA ARG A 580 5.00 9.88 27.16
C ARG A 580 5.58 9.71 25.77
N PHE A 581 6.81 10.18 25.58
CA PHE A 581 7.53 10.05 24.32
C PHE A 581 8.91 9.44 24.55
N HIS A 582 9.30 8.59 23.60
CA HIS A 582 10.58 7.92 23.60
C HIS A 582 11.26 8.13 22.26
N ARG A 583 12.60 8.23 22.30
CA ARG A 583 13.45 8.31 21.12
C ARG A 583 14.25 7.02 20.99
N LEU A 584 14.34 6.51 19.76
CA LEU A 584 15.18 5.37 19.44
C LEU A 584 16.63 5.84 19.25
N THR A 585 17.54 5.36 20.11
CA THR A 585 18.99 5.58 20.00
C THR A 585 19.71 4.26 20.23
N GLU A 586 20.67 3.94 19.36
CA GLU A 586 21.47 2.69 19.47
C GLU A 586 20.64 1.38 19.53
N GLY A 587 19.42 1.41 18.97
CA GLY A 587 18.51 0.26 18.95
C GLY A 587 17.61 0.14 20.18
N GLU A 588 17.72 1.04 21.17
CA GLU A 588 16.92 1.07 22.39
C GLU A 588 16.04 2.33 22.49
N TRP A 589 14.92 2.21 23.18
CA TRP A 589 13.95 3.29 23.37
C TRP A 589 14.21 4.02 24.68
N HIS A 590 14.61 5.28 24.61
CA HIS A 590 14.88 6.12 25.78
C HIS A 590 13.79 7.16 25.97
N PRO A 591 13.32 7.41 27.22
CA PRO A 591 12.44 8.54 27.51
C PRO A 591 13.05 9.84 26.98
N ALA A 592 12.24 10.66 26.33
CA ALA A 592 12.67 11.92 25.74
C ALA A 592 11.95 13.11 26.40
N PRO A 593 12.64 14.21 26.69
CA PRO A 593 12.00 15.45 27.10
C PRO A 593 11.00 15.92 26.02
N LEU A 594 9.81 16.37 26.44
CA LEU A 594 8.75 16.84 25.55
C LEU A 594 9.22 18.03 24.70
N THR A 595 10.16 18.84 25.22
CA THR A 595 10.81 19.95 24.51
C THR A 595 11.68 19.50 23.33
N GLU A 596 12.15 18.25 23.33
CA GLU A 596 12.94 17.68 22.22
C GLU A 596 12.08 16.96 21.17
N VAL A 597 10.81 16.67 21.49
CA VAL A 597 9.90 15.98 20.57
C VAL A 597 9.56 16.92 19.41
N PRO A 598 9.75 16.51 18.14
CA PRO A 598 9.38 17.32 17.00
C PRO A 598 7.90 17.73 17.05
N ARG A 599 7.60 19.00 16.73
CA ARG A 599 6.25 19.56 16.81
C ARG A 599 5.17 18.71 16.13
N LEU A 600 5.46 18.15 14.96
CA LEU A 600 4.52 17.27 14.24
C LEU A 600 4.36 15.92 14.92
N VAL A 601 5.44 15.33 15.45
CA VAL A 601 5.37 14.08 16.23
C VAL A 601 4.49 14.26 17.46
N PHE A 602 4.71 15.34 18.22
CA PHE A 602 3.89 15.68 19.38
C PHE A 602 2.43 15.92 18.99
N SER A 603 2.18 16.76 17.97
CA SER A 603 0.82 17.10 17.56
C SER A 603 0.02 15.88 17.07
N GLU A 604 0.65 15.01 16.29
CA GLU A 604 -0.02 13.84 15.72
C GLU A 604 -0.30 12.76 16.77
N ALA A 605 0.61 12.54 17.72
CA ALA A 605 0.39 11.63 18.82
C ALA A 605 -0.70 12.14 19.77
N MET A 606 -0.67 13.42 20.14
CA MET A 606 -1.70 14.02 21.01
C MET A 606 -3.07 14.04 20.34
N ARG A 607 -3.12 14.17 19.02
CA ARG A 607 -4.36 14.07 18.25
C ARG A 607 -4.98 12.66 18.30
N ASP A 608 -4.16 11.62 18.30
CA ASP A 608 -4.65 10.25 18.53
C ASP A 608 -5.24 10.10 19.93
N VAL A 609 -4.54 10.60 20.94
CA VAL A 609 -4.99 10.50 22.32
C VAL A 609 -6.29 11.28 22.54
N ASP A 610 -6.43 12.48 21.96
CA ASP A 610 -7.69 13.22 21.99
C ASP A 610 -8.82 12.43 21.31
N LEU A 611 -8.56 11.80 20.16
CA LEU A 611 -9.56 10.95 19.50
C LEU A 611 -9.97 9.77 20.40
N PHE A 612 -9.01 9.14 21.08
CA PHE A 612 -9.29 8.06 22.02
C PHE A 612 -10.22 8.54 23.13
N VAL A 613 -9.88 9.62 23.83
CA VAL A 613 -10.70 10.18 24.90
C VAL A 613 -12.07 10.62 24.38
N ALA A 614 -12.11 11.38 23.29
CA ALA A 614 -13.34 11.96 22.75
C ALA A 614 -14.35 10.92 22.27
N VAL A 615 -13.91 9.77 21.76
CA VAL A 615 -14.80 8.70 21.27
C VAL A 615 -15.20 7.73 22.38
N THR A 616 -14.32 7.51 23.36
CA THR A 616 -14.48 6.41 24.31
C THR A 616 -14.89 6.88 25.70
N SER A 617 -14.82 8.19 25.99
CA SER A 617 -15.20 8.70 27.31
C SER A 617 -16.66 8.44 27.60
N ILE A 618 -16.95 8.04 28.84
CA ILE A 618 -18.33 7.87 29.30
C ILE A 618 -19.07 9.21 29.28
N ALA A 619 -18.36 10.35 29.43
CA ALA A 619 -18.96 11.70 29.42
C ALA A 619 -19.66 12.07 28.10
N THR A 620 -19.35 11.36 27.01
CA THR A 620 -19.98 11.51 25.69
C THR A 620 -21.03 10.44 25.40
N ASP A 621 -21.28 9.51 26.33
CA ASP A 621 -22.31 8.48 26.19
C ASP A 621 -23.69 9.09 26.52
N PRO A 622 -24.60 9.22 25.53
CA PRO A 622 -25.91 9.81 25.74
C PRO A 622 -26.84 8.92 26.57
N GLU A 623 -26.59 7.61 26.62
CA GLU A 623 -27.40 6.63 27.35
C GLU A 623 -26.91 6.41 28.79
N TRP A 624 -25.82 7.07 29.19
CA TRP A 624 -25.20 6.86 30.50
C TRP A 624 -26.13 7.15 31.68
N ALA A 625 -27.02 8.13 31.52
CA ALA A 625 -28.01 8.46 32.55
C ALA A 625 -28.88 7.24 32.93
N ASP A 626 -29.16 6.37 31.96
CA ASP A 626 -30.05 5.21 32.11
C ASP A 626 -29.29 3.92 32.46
N ARG A 627 -28.05 3.74 31.97
CA ARG A 627 -27.30 2.48 32.09
C ARG A 627 -26.01 2.53 32.91
N GLY A 628 -25.52 3.72 33.25
CA GLY A 628 -24.22 3.91 33.88
C GLY A 628 -24.20 3.46 35.36
N PRO A 629 -23.09 2.89 35.86
CA PRO A 629 -22.92 2.61 37.28
C PRO A 629 -23.05 3.88 38.13
N ASP A 630 -23.70 3.78 39.28
CA ASP A 630 -23.96 4.93 40.17
C ASP A 630 -22.68 5.68 40.58
N ARG A 631 -21.58 4.95 40.77
CA ARG A 631 -20.27 5.49 41.21
C ARG A 631 -19.63 6.45 40.21
N LEU A 632 -19.99 6.35 38.93
CA LEU A 632 -19.43 7.15 37.84
C LEU A 632 -20.40 8.25 37.38
N ARG A 633 -21.58 8.40 38.00
CA ARG A 633 -22.57 9.43 37.63
C ARG A 633 -22.05 10.85 37.82
N ASP A 634 -21.30 11.12 38.89
CA ASP A 634 -20.77 12.46 39.17
C ASP A 634 -19.68 12.87 38.18
N TYR A 635 -18.81 11.92 37.79
CA TYR A 635 -17.84 12.12 36.72
C TYR A 635 -18.56 12.44 35.40
N TRP A 636 -19.58 11.65 35.04
CA TRP A 636 -20.35 11.88 33.81
C TRP A 636 -21.00 13.27 33.80
N ARG A 637 -21.72 13.65 34.87
CA ARG A 637 -22.40 14.95 34.96
C ARG A 637 -21.43 16.12 34.77
N THR A 638 -20.26 16.05 35.39
CA THR A 638 -19.26 17.11 35.34
C THR A 638 -18.57 17.15 33.97
N GLY A 639 -18.21 15.98 33.42
CA GLY A 639 -17.52 15.86 32.14
C GLY A 639 -18.41 16.18 30.93
N SER A 640 -19.71 15.84 30.98
CA SER A 640 -20.63 16.04 29.86
C SER A 640 -20.81 17.50 29.43
N PHE A 641 -20.55 18.46 30.32
CA PHE A 641 -20.70 19.90 30.08
C PHE A 641 -19.44 20.70 30.41
N GLY A 642 -18.28 20.04 30.51
CA GLY A 642 -17.00 20.66 30.83
C GLY A 642 -16.46 21.62 29.76
N PRO A 643 -15.21 22.08 29.88
CA PRO A 643 -14.54 22.84 28.81
C PRO A 643 -14.45 22.04 27.49
N LEU A 644 -14.38 22.76 26.37
CA LEU A 644 -14.27 22.11 25.06
C LEU A 644 -12.88 21.49 24.86
N PRO A 645 -12.77 20.19 24.51
CA PRO A 645 -11.52 19.64 24.02
C PRO A 645 -11.15 20.25 22.65
N PRO A 646 -9.89 20.19 22.21
CA PRO A 646 -9.46 20.80 20.94
C PRO A 646 -10.24 20.31 19.71
N SER A 647 -10.62 19.02 19.66
CA SER A 647 -11.52 18.49 18.61
C SER A 647 -12.91 19.13 18.60
N ALA A 648 -13.41 19.63 19.74
CA ALA A 648 -14.68 20.35 19.82
C ALA A 648 -14.56 21.82 19.40
N GLU A 649 -13.41 22.46 19.64
CA GLU A 649 -13.14 23.82 19.14
C GLU A 649 -13.05 23.86 17.61
N VAL A 650 -12.40 22.86 17.00
CA VAL A 650 -12.39 22.71 15.53
C VAL A 650 -13.81 22.52 14.98
N ARG A 651 -14.64 21.71 15.65
CA ARG A 651 -16.06 21.54 15.29
C ARG A 651 -16.85 22.83 15.46
N ARG A 652 -16.56 23.63 16.49
CA ARG A 652 -17.17 24.94 16.72
C ARG A 652 -16.85 25.91 15.57
N ASP A 653 -15.60 25.97 15.11
CA ASP A 653 -15.22 26.78 13.95
C ASP A 653 -15.95 26.31 12.68
N ALA A 654 -15.94 25.00 12.39
CA ALA A 654 -16.69 24.46 11.26
C ALA A 654 -18.21 24.80 11.35
N LEU A 655 -18.81 24.63 12.52
CA LEU A 655 -20.21 24.95 12.77
C LEU A 655 -20.51 26.45 12.60
N SER A 656 -19.62 27.34 13.05
CA SER A 656 -19.80 28.79 12.93
C SER A 656 -19.97 29.25 11.48
N ARG A 657 -19.34 28.53 10.55
CA ARG A 657 -19.37 28.82 9.12
C ARG A 657 -20.51 28.10 8.39
N LEU A 658 -20.98 26.98 8.92
CA LEU A 658 -22.12 26.23 8.39
C LEU A 658 -23.47 26.77 8.84
N ILE A 659 -23.61 27.16 10.12
CA ILE A 659 -24.92 27.42 10.76
C ILE A 659 -25.69 28.56 10.08
N GLY A 660 -24.98 29.60 9.61
CA GLY A 660 -25.59 30.74 8.92
C GLY A 660 -26.21 30.40 7.56
N ARG A 661 -25.85 29.25 6.98
CA ARG A 661 -26.39 28.74 5.70
C ARG A 661 -27.57 27.78 5.89
N THR A 662 -27.98 27.54 7.13
CA THR A 662 -29.09 26.61 7.46
C THR A 662 -30.43 27.34 7.57
N THR A 663 -31.54 26.61 7.41
CA THR A 663 -32.90 27.16 7.60
C THR A 663 -33.17 27.58 9.05
N ILE A 664 -32.39 27.08 10.01
CA ILE A 664 -32.54 27.37 11.44
C ILE A 664 -31.62 28.48 11.94
N ALA A 665 -30.85 29.14 11.05
CA ALA A 665 -29.86 30.16 11.42
C ALA A 665 -30.40 31.22 12.38
N GLY A 666 -31.60 31.76 12.12
CA GLY A 666 -32.25 32.77 12.97
C GLY A 666 -32.74 32.28 14.33
N ARG A 667 -32.65 30.96 14.60
CA ARG A 667 -32.97 30.32 15.88
C ARG A 667 -31.73 29.86 16.63
N CYS A 668 -30.53 30.03 16.07
CA CYS A 668 -29.28 29.51 16.63
C CYS A 668 -28.35 30.63 17.08
N THR A 669 -27.66 30.41 18.21
CA THR A 669 -26.59 31.29 18.70
C THR A 669 -25.44 30.45 19.21
N LEU A 670 -24.25 30.67 18.65
CA LEU A 670 -23.04 29.98 19.07
C LEU A 670 -22.41 30.73 20.24
N THR A 671 -22.25 30.06 21.38
CA THR A 671 -21.58 30.62 22.58
C THR A 671 -20.19 30.00 22.74
N GLY A 672 -19.59 30.12 23.94
CA GLY A 672 -18.29 29.51 24.23
C GLY A 672 -18.28 28.00 24.00
N ARG A 673 -19.14 27.25 24.72
CA ARG A 673 -19.18 25.77 24.67
C ARG A 673 -20.49 25.16 24.19
N PHE A 674 -21.49 25.99 23.88
CA PHE A 674 -22.82 25.54 23.45
C PHE A 674 -23.23 26.14 22.11
N LEU A 675 -23.94 25.33 21.32
CA LEU A 675 -24.91 25.84 20.35
C LEU A 675 -26.25 26.02 21.08
N VAL A 676 -26.68 27.26 21.22
CA VAL A 676 -28.00 27.61 21.78
C VAL A 676 -29.02 27.60 20.65
N VAL A 677 -30.13 26.88 20.84
CA VAL A 677 -31.20 26.70 19.86
C VAL A 677 -32.52 27.12 20.49
N ARG A 678 -33.17 28.13 19.92
CA ARG A 678 -34.50 28.59 20.35
C ARG A 678 -35.59 27.81 19.61
N GLY A 679 -36.24 26.88 20.31
CA GLY A 679 -37.48 26.25 19.85
C GLY A 679 -38.71 27.11 20.15
N ASP A 680 -39.90 26.58 19.87
CA ASP A 680 -41.18 27.24 20.17
C ASP A 680 -41.70 26.87 21.58
N LEU A 681 -41.23 25.76 22.17
CA LEU A 681 -41.54 25.33 23.54
C LEU A 681 -40.46 25.77 24.55
N ARG A 682 -39.17 25.56 24.24
CA ARG A 682 -38.05 25.89 25.13
C ARG A 682 -36.82 26.40 24.37
N THR A 683 -35.84 26.90 25.12
CA THR A 683 -34.49 27.15 24.63
C THR A 683 -33.56 26.01 25.07
N TYR A 684 -32.74 25.54 24.14
CA TYR A 684 -31.91 24.36 24.30
C TYR A 684 -30.43 24.71 24.15
N LYS A 685 -29.57 24.19 25.01
CA LYS A 685 -28.11 24.36 24.96
C LYS A 685 -27.45 23.03 24.63
N ILE A 686 -26.98 22.88 23.39
CA ILE A 686 -26.29 21.66 22.92
C ILE A 686 -24.79 21.83 23.14
N HIS A 687 -24.19 21.01 23.99
CA HIS A 687 -22.76 21.07 24.29
C HIS A 687 -21.94 20.62 23.07
N LEU A 688 -20.98 21.42 22.63
CA LEU A 688 -20.23 21.16 21.39
C LEU A 688 -19.25 19.99 21.55
N GLY A 689 -18.85 19.63 22.77
CA GLY A 689 -17.99 18.49 23.05
C GLY A 689 -18.72 17.15 22.98
N SER A 690 -19.78 17.03 23.79
CA SER A 690 -20.50 15.79 24.08
C SER A 690 -21.80 15.61 23.29
N GLY A 691 -22.34 16.68 22.69
CA GLY A 691 -23.66 16.69 22.07
C GLY A 691 -24.82 16.61 23.07
N ASN A 692 -24.56 16.67 24.38
CA ASN A 692 -25.59 16.62 25.42
C ASN A 692 -26.35 17.95 25.51
N ILE A 693 -27.63 17.88 25.91
CA ILE A 693 -28.56 19.01 25.82
C ILE A 693 -29.02 19.42 27.22
N LEU A 694 -29.01 20.72 27.48
CA LEU A 694 -29.67 21.34 28.63
C LEU A 694 -30.88 22.16 28.15
N MET A 695 -31.96 22.16 28.92
CA MET A 695 -33.16 22.96 28.67
C MET A 695 -33.23 24.13 29.65
N GLU A 696 -33.40 25.34 29.13
CA GLU A 696 -33.68 26.51 29.96
C GLU A 696 -35.13 26.49 30.49
N PRO A 697 -35.41 27.10 31.66
CA PRO A 697 -34.51 27.93 32.49
C PRO A 697 -33.73 27.19 33.58
N ASN A 698 -34.04 25.92 33.87
CA ASN A 698 -33.48 25.18 35.00
C ASN A 698 -32.25 24.31 34.65
N ASP A 699 -31.77 24.38 33.41
CA ASP A 699 -30.72 23.50 32.88
C ASP A 699 -31.02 22.02 33.08
N ALA A 700 -32.30 21.64 32.90
CA ALA A 700 -32.70 20.24 32.93
C ALA A 700 -32.07 19.48 31.74
N TYR A 701 -31.46 18.33 32.01
CA TYR A 701 -30.90 17.47 30.99
C TYR A 701 -32.01 16.92 30.07
N LEU A 702 -31.78 16.96 28.76
CA LEU A 702 -32.65 16.35 27.75
C LEU A 702 -31.89 15.23 27.02
N CYS A 703 -32.34 13.99 27.20
CA CYS A 703 -31.77 12.82 26.53
C CYS A 703 -32.43 12.65 25.15
N ILE A 704 -31.63 12.78 24.09
CA ILE A 704 -32.02 12.45 22.71
C ILE A 704 -30.99 11.50 22.13
N VAL A 705 -31.42 10.27 21.88
CA VAL A 705 -30.62 9.24 21.21
C VAL A 705 -30.80 9.39 19.70
N PRO A 706 -29.72 9.63 18.93
CA PRO A 706 -29.81 9.75 17.48
C PRO A 706 -30.37 8.46 16.86
N ARG A 707 -31.46 8.57 16.09
CA ARG A 707 -31.88 7.54 15.14
C ARG A 707 -31.45 8.02 13.76
N GLY A 708 -30.56 7.30 13.09
CA GLY A 708 -29.98 7.74 11.82
C GLY A 708 -31.05 8.07 10.76
N GLY A 709 -30.78 9.10 9.94
CA GLY A 709 -31.59 9.44 8.76
C GLY A 709 -32.17 10.85 8.73
N GLY A 710 -31.34 11.88 8.54
CA GLY A 710 -31.76 13.24 8.16
C GLY A 710 -31.02 13.73 6.91
N ASP A 711 -31.57 14.73 6.22
CA ASP A 711 -30.98 15.32 5.01
C ASP A 711 -29.50 15.71 5.22
N GLN A 712 -28.64 15.29 4.30
CA GLN A 712 -27.19 15.43 4.41
C GLN A 712 -26.75 16.86 4.05
N LEU A 713 -26.62 17.72 5.06
CA LEU A 713 -25.80 18.93 4.96
C LEU A 713 -24.35 18.51 4.65
N PHE A 714 -23.66 19.23 3.76
CA PHE A 714 -22.23 19.01 3.53
C PHE A 714 -21.44 19.19 4.83
N LEU A 715 -20.62 18.19 5.17
CA LEU A 715 -19.68 18.24 6.28
C LEU A 715 -18.24 18.08 5.76
N PRO A 716 -17.32 18.98 6.12
CA PRO A 716 -15.97 18.99 5.55
C PRO A 716 -15.11 17.77 5.94
N PHE A 717 -15.47 17.01 6.99
CA PHE A 717 -14.65 15.90 7.50
C PHE A 717 -15.35 14.82 8.35
N GLU A 718 -16.69 14.79 8.44
CA GLU A 718 -17.45 13.79 9.21
C GLU A 718 -18.60 13.22 8.35
N GLU A 719 -18.57 11.93 8.00
CA GLU A 719 -19.71 11.20 7.41
C GLU A 719 -20.46 10.40 8.49
N ASP A 720 -21.74 10.09 8.24
CA ASP A 720 -22.53 9.07 8.94
C ASP A 720 -22.46 9.07 10.47
N GLY A 721 -22.87 10.18 11.08
CA GLY A 721 -23.12 10.24 12.53
C GLY A 721 -21.91 10.64 13.38
N GLY A 722 -20.94 11.36 12.81
CA GLY A 722 -19.96 12.13 13.58
C GLY A 722 -20.62 13.15 14.53
N MET A 723 -19.91 13.60 15.56
CA MET A 723 -20.52 14.44 16.60
C MET A 723 -21.03 15.79 16.07
N LEU A 724 -20.41 16.37 15.03
CA LEU A 724 -20.95 17.57 14.38
C LEU A 724 -22.29 17.29 13.69
N SER A 725 -22.42 16.13 13.03
CA SER A 725 -23.69 15.67 12.45
C SER A 725 -24.75 15.49 13.54
N ILE A 726 -24.41 14.86 14.67
CA ILE A 726 -25.32 14.69 15.81
C ILE A 726 -25.79 16.05 16.36
N ILE A 727 -24.87 17.00 16.54
CA ILE A 727 -25.20 18.36 17.01
C ILE A 727 -26.16 19.04 16.04
N LEU A 728 -25.91 18.97 14.73
CA LEU A 728 -26.78 19.56 13.71
C LEU A 728 -28.15 18.88 13.69
N SER A 729 -28.22 17.54 13.68
CA SER A 729 -29.50 16.82 13.71
C SER A 729 -30.33 17.18 14.94
N LYS A 730 -29.70 17.27 16.13
CA LYS A 730 -30.36 17.74 17.35
C LYS A 730 -30.82 19.19 17.21
N ALA A 731 -30.01 20.07 16.63
CA ALA A 731 -30.38 21.47 16.43
C ALA A 731 -31.60 21.62 15.50
N PHE A 732 -31.66 20.89 14.39
CA PHE A 732 -32.82 20.90 13.49
C PHE A 732 -34.08 20.36 14.16
N LEU A 733 -33.97 19.25 14.89
CA LEU A 733 -35.08 18.66 15.63
C LEU A 733 -35.64 19.63 16.68
N LEU A 734 -34.76 20.26 17.47
CA LEU A 734 -35.11 21.14 18.57
C LEU A 734 -35.58 22.53 18.10
N ALA A 735 -35.10 22.99 16.95
CA ALA A 735 -35.61 24.20 16.33
C ALA A 735 -37.08 24.05 15.88
N ALA A 736 -37.58 22.82 15.75
CA ALA A 736 -38.98 22.50 15.43
C ALA A 736 -39.63 21.65 16.55
N ASP A 737 -39.37 22.01 17.82
CA ASP A 737 -39.76 21.22 19.00
C ASP A 737 -41.27 20.89 19.10
N THR A 738 -42.16 21.72 18.57
CA THR A 738 -43.61 21.44 18.49
C THR A 738 -43.97 20.33 17.51
N ALA A 739 -43.11 20.02 16.54
CA ALA A 739 -43.32 18.97 15.55
C ALA A 739 -42.80 17.60 16.02
N ILE A 740 -42.15 17.54 17.20
CA ILE A 740 -41.62 16.29 17.75
C ILE A 740 -42.77 15.40 18.21
N THR A 741 -42.88 14.20 17.65
CA THR A 741 -43.92 13.21 17.98
C THR A 741 -43.42 12.06 18.85
N ASP A 742 -42.11 11.91 19.04
CA ASP A 742 -41.54 10.82 19.85
C ASP A 742 -41.97 10.97 21.33
N PRO A 743 -42.70 9.99 21.91
CA PRO A 743 -43.15 10.04 23.29
C PRO A 743 -42.02 10.16 24.31
N SER A 744 -40.84 9.58 24.02
CA SER A 744 -39.68 9.63 24.91
C SER A 744 -39.08 11.03 25.03
N ILE A 745 -39.18 11.84 23.97
CA ILE A 745 -38.69 13.22 23.94
C ILE A 745 -39.78 14.17 24.46
N THR A 746 -41.02 14.03 23.98
CA THR A 746 -42.13 14.91 24.35
C THR A 746 -42.49 14.83 25.84
N HIS A 747 -42.30 13.68 26.49
CA HIS A 747 -42.44 13.55 27.94
C HIS A 747 -41.41 14.39 28.70
N GLN A 748 -40.14 14.38 28.27
CA GLN A 748 -39.06 15.16 28.87
C GLN A 748 -39.24 16.68 28.65
N LEU A 749 -39.82 17.11 27.53
CA LEU A 749 -40.06 18.54 27.25
C LEU A 749 -41.17 19.16 28.12
N ARG A 750 -42.12 18.34 28.59
CA ARG A 750 -43.29 18.79 29.37
C ARG A 750 -43.04 18.86 30.87
N ASN A 751 -42.05 18.11 31.35
CA ASN A 751 -41.61 18.08 32.75
C ASN A 751 -40.39 18.99 32.96
#